data_AF-A0A950X812-F1
#
_entry.id   AF-A0A950X812-F1
#
_cell.length_a   1.000
_cell.length_b   1.000
_cell.length_c   1.000
_cell.angle_alpha   90.00
_cell.angle_beta   90.00
_cell.angle_gamma   90.00
#
_symmetry.space_group_name_H-M   'P 1'
#
loop_
_entity.id
_entity.type
_entity.pdbx_description
1 polymer ?
#
loop_
_entity_poly.entity_id
_entity_poly.type
_entity_poly.pdbx_seq_one_letter_code
_entity_poly.pdbx_strand_id
1 'polypeptide(L)'
;MDPSHYTDSAVDELSQIRIEARQSVSREDLRQCFERLQSLRRTHLEDFDLQLQIADVQEQIIERARQLEVPRNSFLAGEAPKHVPAQAALQDESSENAETSPEVPRIDTKTWQRATYLALFFTLIICAAFFYLIQTARRINMPQPEATAHATQPATNAKTAPAQNAASTQPPTPIRPTLRLYTDLVPGTVSIDEGPPQDLKDGELVLDTLQPGQHSIKVTGHSGDAAFSYDVSEKAAPRVVGLPSASNVMAVLISEEDGKGHLVTNAEHSEVSLDGKPAGEVGPDGLALDNLGKSDHDIQVTQAKDRQRFVLTYTPAPALTVYVKSDPNAGTVVVMAGQDGADVFVNDKPYRRKTDRGQVRIPLKVGQYMIRVHKAGFIDPPPETVEVKKAEETAVEFRLLPVPQIATLQIRGALPATMIYVDDELAAVTGPDGNTDISNVKPGEHIVELRREQALSKKFQRSFKTGDVIVLSGADVTLEKVVADTKPAPPPPPPPAVKPNYAMEIEGSQVRHGGGFVHYHVPRVAGHYSFAARGQVGGFLKHSKLQWYAGFQDSQNYILFTVDGKHASIREIRDGKQREVSRIPFSAESNEWVQVDLIVRPNLIDARLRTPDTGWDDIGTVESDGRDFTQNKVGFLIPGSDEITVSNFRFSNR
;
A
#
# COMPACT_ATOMS: atom_id res chain seq x y z
N MET A 1 -21.29 46.96 24.05
CA MET A 1 -21.78 46.49 22.74
C MET A 1 -22.38 45.13 23.00
N ASP A 2 -23.66 44.97 22.67
CA ASP A 2 -24.46 43.79 23.04
C ASP A 2 -24.19 42.65 22.04
N PRO A 3 -23.63 41.50 22.45
CA PRO A 3 -23.24 40.41 21.54
C PRO A 3 -24.43 39.65 20.92
N SER A 4 -25.63 39.81 21.47
CA SER A 4 -26.87 39.17 21.00
C SER A 4 -27.34 39.65 19.62
N HIS A 5 -27.07 40.90 19.26
CA HIS A 5 -27.50 41.47 17.98
C HIS A 5 -26.68 40.98 16.77
N TYR A 6 -25.44 40.53 16.98
CA TYR A 6 -24.58 40.01 15.90
C TYR A 6 -24.90 38.56 15.53
N THR A 7 -25.31 37.75 16.51
CA THR A 7 -25.68 36.34 16.30
C THR A 7 -26.99 36.19 15.54
N ASP A 8 -28.01 37.00 15.85
CA ASP A 8 -29.30 36.94 15.15
C ASP A 8 -29.16 37.32 13.66
N SER A 9 -28.37 38.36 13.36
CA SER A 9 -28.12 38.78 11.97
C SER A 9 -27.38 37.70 11.15
N ALA A 10 -26.50 36.93 11.77
CA ALA A 10 -25.72 35.90 11.08
C ALA A 10 -26.56 34.64 10.80
N VAL A 11 -27.45 34.27 11.73
CA VAL A 11 -28.41 33.16 11.56
C VAL A 11 -29.46 33.50 10.49
N ASP A 12 -29.91 34.75 10.44
CA ASP A 12 -30.81 35.24 9.38
C ASP A 12 -30.16 35.21 8.00
N GLU A 13 -28.91 35.68 7.89
CA GLU A 13 -28.15 35.62 6.64
C GLU A 13 -27.91 34.18 6.19
N LEU A 14 -27.58 33.27 7.11
CA LEU A 14 -27.40 31.86 6.81
C LEU A 14 -28.69 31.20 6.31
N SER A 15 -29.82 31.56 6.90
CA SER A 15 -31.15 31.10 6.48
C SER A 15 -31.50 31.59 5.08
N GLN A 16 -31.15 32.84 4.77
CA GLN A 16 -31.33 33.42 3.44
C GLN A 16 -30.46 32.71 2.38
N ILE A 17 -29.18 32.47 2.67
CA ILE A 17 -28.26 31.72 1.80
C ILE A 17 -28.82 30.31 1.53
N ARG A 18 -29.37 29.64 2.55
CA ARG A 18 -29.98 28.31 2.41
C ARG A 18 -31.18 28.33 1.45
N ILE A 19 -32.03 29.35 1.51
CA ILE A 19 -33.20 29.49 0.62
C ILE A 19 -32.74 29.75 -0.82
N GLU A 20 -31.82 30.70 -1.01
CA GLU A 20 -31.26 31.05 -2.33
C GLU A 20 -30.57 29.86 -2.99
N ALA A 21 -29.77 29.11 -2.22
CA ALA A 21 -29.10 27.90 -2.70
C ALA A 21 -30.09 26.82 -3.18
N ARG A 22 -31.20 26.61 -2.46
CA ARG A 22 -32.22 25.61 -2.85
C ARG A 22 -32.99 26.01 -4.11
N GLN A 23 -33.25 27.31 -4.28
CA GLN A 23 -34.01 27.83 -5.42
C GLN A 23 -33.15 28.09 -6.64
N SER A 24 -31.82 28.09 -6.48
CA SER A 24 -30.90 28.34 -7.58
C SER A 24 -31.00 27.27 -8.69
N VAL A 25 -30.97 27.77 -9.92
CA VAL A 25 -30.98 27.00 -11.17
C VAL A 25 -29.72 27.26 -12.01
N SER A 26 -28.79 28.07 -11.49
CA SER A 26 -27.58 28.52 -12.17
C SER A 26 -26.35 28.25 -11.30
N ARG A 27 -25.24 27.86 -11.95
CA ARG A 27 -23.95 27.67 -11.26
C ARG A 27 -23.39 28.98 -10.71
N GLU A 28 -23.66 30.11 -11.36
CA GLU A 28 -23.14 31.41 -10.90
C GLU A 28 -23.84 31.87 -9.61
N ASP A 29 -25.16 31.62 -9.49
CA ASP A 29 -25.92 31.96 -8.29
C ASP A 29 -25.46 31.11 -7.08
N LEU A 30 -25.16 29.82 -7.31
CA LEU A 30 -24.58 28.96 -6.28
C LEU A 30 -23.17 29.39 -5.87
N ARG A 31 -22.37 29.91 -6.81
CA ARG A 31 -21.03 30.46 -6.53
C ARG A 31 -21.14 31.68 -5.61
N GLN A 32 -22.09 32.57 -5.86
CA GLN A 32 -22.36 33.74 -4.99
C GLN A 32 -22.84 33.32 -3.60
N CYS A 33 -23.72 32.32 -3.51
CA CYS A 33 -24.14 31.74 -2.22
C CYS A 33 -22.95 31.18 -1.44
N PHE A 34 -22.04 30.47 -2.12
CA PHE A 34 -20.86 29.89 -1.50
C PHE A 34 -19.88 30.95 -0.99
N GLU A 35 -19.64 32.02 -1.77
CA GLU A 35 -18.76 33.11 -1.35
C GLU A 35 -19.30 33.84 -0.10
N ARG A 36 -20.61 34.12 -0.06
CA ARG A 36 -21.28 34.70 1.13
C ARG A 36 -21.19 33.78 2.34
N LEU A 37 -21.37 32.48 2.14
CA LEU A 37 -21.23 31.46 3.20
C LEU A 37 -19.80 31.40 3.76
N GLN A 38 -18.76 31.50 2.91
CA GLN A 38 -17.37 31.55 3.37
C GLN A 38 -17.05 32.84 4.11
N SER A 39 -17.68 33.96 3.75
CA SER A 39 -17.56 35.22 4.50
C SER A 39 -18.11 35.05 5.91
N LEU A 40 -19.33 34.50 6.05
CA LEU A 40 -19.97 34.23 7.34
C LEU A 40 -19.11 33.32 8.22
N ARG A 41 -18.50 32.29 7.63
CA ARG A 41 -17.57 31.38 8.32
C ARG A 41 -16.37 32.10 8.90
N ARG A 42 -15.79 33.03 8.15
CA ARG A 42 -14.56 33.76 8.55
C ARG A 42 -14.86 34.79 9.63
N THR A 43 -16.03 35.43 9.60
CA THR A 43 -16.42 36.44 10.59
C THR A 43 -16.87 35.84 11.92
N HIS A 44 -17.37 34.60 11.92
CA HIS A 44 -17.91 33.93 13.13
C HIS A 44 -17.16 32.62 13.47
N LEU A 45 -15.82 32.64 13.44
CA LEU A 45 -14.98 31.47 13.72
C LEU A 45 -15.16 30.90 15.14
N GLU A 46 -15.56 31.73 16.09
CA GLU A 46 -15.67 31.37 17.51
C GLU A 46 -17.06 30.84 17.91
N ASP A 47 -18.06 30.96 17.02
CA ASP A 47 -19.44 30.50 17.27
C ASP A 47 -19.64 29.07 16.73
N PHE A 48 -19.43 28.09 17.61
CA PHE A 48 -19.47 26.67 17.24
C PHE A 48 -20.82 26.22 16.66
N ASP A 49 -21.93 26.70 17.21
CA ASP A 49 -23.26 26.32 16.76
C ASP A 49 -23.56 26.88 15.38
N LEU A 50 -23.14 28.12 15.10
CA LEU A 50 -23.25 28.71 13.77
C LEU A 50 -22.31 28.00 12.77
N GLN A 51 -21.10 27.61 13.16
CA GLN A 51 -20.17 26.86 12.30
C GLN A 51 -20.74 25.51 11.86
N LEU A 52 -21.45 24.82 12.75
CA LEU A 52 -22.14 23.56 12.42
C LEU A 52 -23.25 23.79 11.39
N GLN A 53 -24.04 24.85 11.55
CA GLN A 53 -25.09 25.19 10.58
C GLN A 53 -24.53 25.66 9.23
N ILE A 54 -23.42 26.39 9.23
CA ILE A 54 -22.69 26.79 8.01
C ILE A 54 -22.21 25.55 7.23
N ALA A 55 -21.71 24.53 7.92
CA ALA A 55 -21.28 23.29 7.28
C ALA A 55 -22.44 22.57 6.55
N ASP A 56 -23.62 22.47 7.19
CA ASP A 56 -24.83 21.89 6.58
C ASP A 56 -25.27 22.66 5.32
N VAL A 57 -25.29 24.01 5.38
CA VAL A 57 -25.64 24.82 4.20
C VAL A 57 -24.61 24.68 3.08
N GLN A 58 -23.32 24.51 3.42
CA GLN A 58 -22.27 24.27 2.43
C GLN A 58 -22.51 22.96 1.67
N GLU A 59 -22.87 21.90 2.37
CA GLU A 59 -23.16 20.60 1.76
C GLU A 59 -24.37 20.68 0.82
N GLN A 60 -25.41 21.43 1.22
CA GLN A 60 -26.59 21.67 0.38
C GLN A 60 -26.24 22.43 -0.91
N ILE A 61 -25.35 23.43 -0.86
CA ILE A 61 -24.86 24.14 -2.06
C ILE A 61 -24.10 23.19 -2.99
N ILE A 62 -23.23 22.33 -2.44
CA ILE A 62 -22.42 21.38 -3.21
C ILE A 62 -23.31 20.33 -3.89
N GLU A 63 -24.27 19.77 -3.16
CA GLU A 63 -25.19 18.78 -3.71
C GLU A 63 -26.06 19.40 -4.82
N ARG A 64 -26.51 20.64 -4.64
CA ARG A 64 -27.26 21.36 -5.69
C ARG A 64 -26.41 21.63 -6.92
N ALA A 65 -25.14 22.00 -6.75
CA ALA A 65 -24.21 22.20 -7.86
C ALA A 65 -23.99 20.91 -8.66
N ARG A 66 -23.88 19.77 -7.96
CA ARG A 66 -23.77 18.43 -8.56
C ARG A 66 -25.03 18.05 -9.36
N GLN A 67 -26.22 18.39 -8.87
CA GLN A 67 -27.46 18.17 -9.62
C GLN A 67 -27.54 19.02 -10.90
N LEU A 68 -26.95 20.22 -10.90
CA LEU A 68 -26.79 21.07 -12.10
C LEU A 68 -25.63 20.62 -13.01
N GLU A 69 -24.87 19.58 -12.64
CA GLU A 69 -23.74 19.02 -13.39
C GLU A 69 -24.09 17.79 -14.23
N VAL A 70 -25.26 17.19 -13.98
CA VAL A 70 -25.76 16.09 -14.80
C VAL A 70 -26.22 16.63 -16.16
N PRO A 71 -25.66 16.15 -17.30
CA PRO A 71 -26.18 16.50 -18.62
C PRO A 71 -27.65 16.08 -18.68
N ARG A 72 -28.51 17.01 -19.09
CA ARG A 72 -29.96 16.80 -19.25
C ARG A 72 -30.25 15.90 -20.45
N ASN A 73 -29.78 14.67 -20.41
CA ASN A 73 -29.97 13.62 -21.41
C ASN A 73 -30.26 12.29 -20.69
N SER A 74 -31.21 12.29 -19.77
CA SER A 74 -31.74 11.08 -19.13
C SER A 74 -33.08 11.34 -18.47
N PHE A 75 -34.04 11.89 -19.21
CA PHE A 75 -35.46 11.72 -18.89
C PHE A 75 -36.23 11.71 -20.20
N LEU A 76 -36.72 10.52 -20.56
CA LEU A 76 -37.96 10.19 -21.28
C LEU A 76 -37.77 8.81 -21.96
N ALA A 77 -37.84 7.76 -21.14
CA ALA A 77 -38.24 6.44 -21.61
C ALA A 77 -39.65 6.18 -21.03
N GLY A 78 -40.66 6.57 -21.81
CA GLY A 78 -42.07 6.31 -21.56
C GLY A 78 -42.71 5.97 -22.90
N GLU A 79 -43.10 4.71 -23.04
CA GLU A 79 -43.68 4.03 -24.21
C GLU A 79 -44.91 4.71 -24.85
N ALA A 80 -44.96 4.73 -26.19
CA ALA A 80 -46.15 4.41 -27.00
C ALA A 80 -45.80 4.28 -28.50
N PRO A 81 -46.39 3.32 -29.26
CA PRO A 81 -46.02 3.03 -30.65
C PRO A 81 -46.99 3.63 -31.68
N LYS A 82 -46.50 3.98 -32.89
CA LYS A 82 -47.02 3.58 -34.22
C LYS A 82 -46.51 4.41 -35.41
N HIS A 83 -46.38 3.70 -36.53
CA HIS A 83 -46.37 4.10 -37.95
C HIS A 83 -45.06 4.54 -38.65
N VAL A 84 -44.95 4.04 -39.88
CA VAL A 84 -43.87 3.92 -40.89
C VAL A 84 -44.35 4.69 -42.15
N PRO A 85 -43.59 4.94 -43.25
CA PRO A 85 -42.15 5.20 -43.53
C PRO A 85 -41.91 6.51 -44.33
N ALA A 86 -40.66 6.91 -44.58
CA ALA A 86 -40.25 7.49 -45.89
C ALA A 86 -38.72 7.55 -46.05
N GLN A 87 -38.29 7.40 -47.30
CA GLN A 87 -36.93 7.19 -47.80
C GLN A 87 -36.11 8.49 -48.00
N ALA A 88 -34.80 8.27 -48.15
CA ALA A 88 -33.93 8.79 -49.23
C ALA A 88 -32.87 9.88 -48.92
N ALA A 89 -31.69 9.60 -49.50
CA ALA A 89 -30.61 10.49 -49.97
C ALA A 89 -29.72 11.16 -48.90
N LEU A 90 -28.44 10.77 -48.78
CA LEU A 90 -27.25 11.01 -49.63
C LEU A 90 -26.61 12.39 -49.42
N GLN A 91 -25.28 12.32 -49.18
CA GLN A 91 -24.22 13.29 -49.52
C GLN A 91 -24.06 14.51 -48.61
N ASP A 92 -22.98 14.51 -47.84
CA ASP A 92 -21.70 15.22 -48.09
C ASP A 92 -21.82 16.70 -47.73
N GLU A 93 -21.22 17.11 -46.61
CA GLU A 93 -20.10 18.04 -46.67
C GLU A 93 -19.39 18.16 -45.32
N SER A 94 -18.07 18.12 -45.44
CA SER A 94 -17.02 18.28 -44.46
C SER A 94 -16.82 19.74 -44.02
N SER A 95 -16.48 19.93 -42.75
CA SER A 95 -15.61 21.01 -42.22
C SER A 95 -15.14 20.53 -40.84
N GLU A 96 -13.91 20.02 -40.66
CA GLU A 96 -12.70 20.80 -40.28
C GLU A 96 -12.99 21.86 -39.19
N ASN A 97 -12.31 21.98 -38.05
CA ASN A 97 -11.12 21.37 -37.49
C ASN A 97 -11.17 21.59 -35.96
N ALA A 98 -10.86 20.56 -35.18
CA ALA A 98 -10.30 20.68 -33.83
C ALA A 98 -9.32 19.51 -33.66
N GLU A 99 -8.12 19.77 -34.16
CA GLU A 99 -6.98 18.88 -34.23
C GLU A 99 -6.52 18.48 -32.82
N THR A 100 -6.37 17.17 -32.60
CA THR A 100 -5.80 16.59 -31.38
C THR A 100 -4.38 16.13 -31.67
N SER A 101 -3.41 16.56 -30.86
CA SER A 101 -2.00 16.17 -30.98
C SER A 101 -1.80 14.65 -30.90
N PRO A 102 -0.89 14.06 -31.69
CA PRO A 102 -0.61 12.63 -31.68
C PRO A 102 0.64 12.31 -30.84
N GLU A 103 0.49 11.71 -29.67
CA GLU A 103 1.62 10.99 -29.04
C GLU A 103 1.12 9.99 -27.98
N VAL A 104 0.56 8.87 -28.43
CA VAL A 104 0.40 7.67 -27.59
C VAL A 104 0.86 6.47 -28.43
N PRO A 105 1.88 5.70 -28.02
CA PRO A 105 2.28 4.49 -28.72
C PRO A 105 1.13 3.48 -28.66
N ARG A 106 0.44 3.27 -29.79
CA ARG A 106 -0.53 2.17 -29.92
C ARG A 106 0.27 0.87 -30.11
N ILE A 107 0.21 0.01 -29.10
CA ILE A 107 0.84 -1.32 -29.13
C ILE A 107 0.14 -2.16 -30.20
N ASP A 108 0.93 -2.72 -31.13
CA ASP A 108 0.46 -3.60 -32.20
C ASP A 108 -0.21 -4.86 -31.62
N THR A 109 -1.45 -5.13 -32.03
CA THR A 109 -2.30 -6.25 -31.56
C THR A 109 -1.64 -7.61 -31.81
N LYS A 110 -0.73 -7.69 -32.79
CA LYS A 110 0.04 -8.91 -33.11
C LYS A 110 1.12 -9.25 -32.07
N THR A 111 1.60 -8.25 -31.34
CA THR A 111 2.61 -8.42 -30.27
C THR A 111 1.97 -8.95 -28.99
N TRP A 112 0.73 -8.55 -28.70
CA TRP A 112 -0.01 -9.00 -27.52
C TRP A 112 -0.37 -10.50 -27.58
N GLN A 113 -0.76 -11.01 -28.75
CA GLN A 113 -0.99 -12.45 -28.94
C GLN A 113 0.28 -13.30 -28.73
N ARG A 114 1.45 -12.82 -29.15
CA ARG A 114 2.72 -13.55 -28.93
C ARG A 114 3.11 -13.58 -27.45
N ALA A 115 2.85 -12.50 -26.72
CA ALA A 115 3.11 -12.43 -25.28
C ALA A 115 2.19 -13.36 -24.47
N THR A 116 0.91 -13.50 -24.85
CA THR A 116 -0.02 -14.41 -24.17
C THR A 116 0.30 -15.89 -24.42
N TYR A 117 0.69 -16.26 -25.64
CA TYR A 117 1.17 -17.62 -25.92
C TYR A 117 2.47 -17.95 -25.17
N LEU A 118 3.39 -17.00 -25.07
CA LEU A 118 4.64 -17.20 -24.33
C LEU A 118 4.38 -17.35 -22.82
N ALA A 119 3.47 -16.54 -22.25
CA ALA A 119 3.04 -16.66 -20.87
C ALA A 119 2.40 -18.02 -20.57
N LEU A 120 1.46 -18.47 -21.41
CA LEU A 120 0.84 -19.80 -21.27
C LEU A 120 1.85 -20.95 -21.34
N PHE A 121 2.84 -20.83 -22.23
CA PHE A 121 3.92 -21.82 -22.36
C PHE A 121 4.78 -21.90 -21.08
N PHE A 122 5.18 -20.76 -20.51
CA PHE A 122 5.94 -20.74 -19.26
C PHE A 122 5.12 -21.24 -18.06
N THR A 123 3.82 -20.92 -17.99
CA THR A 123 2.93 -21.44 -16.94
C THR A 123 2.84 -22.97 -16.97
N LEU A 124 2.71 -23.57 -18.17
CA LEU A 124 2.69 -25.03 -18.33
C LEU A 124 3.99 -25.69 -17.86
N ILE A 125 5.14 -25.10 -18.20
CA ILE A 125 6.46 -25.61 -17.77
C ILE A 125 6.60 -25.54 -16.25
N ILE A 126 6.21 -24.43 -15.64
CA ILE A 126 6.29 -24.25 -14.18
C ILE A 126 5.36 -25.24 -13.46
N CYS A 127 4.13 -25.44 -13.96
CA CYS A 127 3.21 -26.44 -13.41
C CYS A 127 3.78 -27.86 -13.53
N ALA A 128 4.35 -28.23 -14.68
CA ALA A 128 4.96 -29.55 -14.86
C ALA A 128 6.15 -29.77 -13.91
N ALA A 129 7.01 -28.77 -13.75
CA ALA A 129 8.13 -28.81 -12.79
C ALA A 129 7.65 -28.91 -11.34
N PHE A 130 6.56 -28.22 -11.00
CA PHE A 130 5.94 -28.27 -9.67
C PHE A 130 5.35 -29.65 -9.37
N PHE A 131 4.63 -30.26 -10.32
CA PHE A 131 4.12 -31.63 -10.17
C PHE A 131 5.25 -32.68 -10.10
N TYR A 132 6.33 -32.50 -10.87
CA TYR A 132 7.51 -33.35 -10.79
C TYR A 132 8.18 -33.27 -9.40
N LEU A 133 8.34 -32.07 -8.85
CA LEU A 133 8.88 -31.86 -7.50
C LEU A 133 8.01 -32.51 -6.41
N ILE A 134 6.68 -32.38 -6.49
CA ILE A 134 5.76 -33.03 -5.54
C ILE A 134 5.84 -34.56 -5.63
N GLN A 135 5.94 -35.12 -6.84
CA GLN A 135 6.11 -36.57 -7.01
C GLN A 135 7.43 -37.07 -6.46
N THR A 136 8.52 -36.31 -6.61
CA THR A 136 9.82 -36.66 -6.01
C THR A 136 9.81 -36.56 -4.48
N ALA A 137 9.14 -35.55 -3.90
CA ALA A 137 9.02 -35.40 -2.45
C ALA A 137 8.22 -36.54 -1.80
N ARG A 138 7.18 -37.05 -2.47
CA ARG A 138 6.40 -38.21 -1.98
C ARG A 138 7.20 -39.51 -1.93
N ARG A 139 8.25 -39.68 -2.74
CA ARG A 139 9.10 -40.89 -2.71
C ARG A 139 10.13 -40.92 -1.58
N ILE A 140 10.45 -39.77 -0.99
CA ILE A 140 11.53 -39.65 0.00
C ILE A 140 10.99 -39.78 1.45
N ASN A 141 9.69 -39.60 1.67
CA ASN A 141 9.07 -39.53 3.00
C ASN A 141 8.26 -40.77 3.43
N MET A 142 8.53 -41.96 2.91
CA MET A 142 7.98 -43.20 3.48
C MET A 142 8.89 -43.70 4.62
N PRO A 143 8.41 -43.77 5.88
CA PRO A 143 9.13 -44.49 6.93
C PRO A 143 9.10 -46.00 6.61
N GLN A 144 10.28 -46.63 6.67
CA GLN A 144 10.43 -48.09 6.56
C GLN A 144 9.70 -48.80 7.72
N PRO A 145 8.99 -49.91 7.47
CA PRO A 145 8.59 -50.79 8.55
C PRO A 145 9.83 -51.51 9.09
N GLU A 146 10.06 -51.38 10.40
CA GLU A 146 11.08 -52.13 11.12
C GLU A 146 10.88 -53.64 10.93
N ALA A 147 11.86 -54.27 10.31
CA ALA A 147 11.96 -55.71 10.20
C ALA A 147 12.33 -56.29 11.58
N THR A 148 11.38 -56.93 12.23
CA THR A 148 11.64 -57.79 13.39
C THR A 148 12.43 -59.01 12.92
N ALA A 149 13.63 -59.18 13.47
CA ALA A 149 14.48 -60.33 13.22
C ALA A 149 13.89 -61.59 13.85
N HIS A 150 13.52 -62.58 13.02
CA HIS A 150 13.49 -63.98 13.43
C HIS A 150 14.20 -64.83 12.38
N ALA A 151 15.24 -65.53 12.86
CA ALA A 151 16.10 -66.42 12.11
C ALA A 151 15.33 -67.65 11.59
N THR A 152 15.67 -68.05 10.37
CA THR A 152 15.27 -69.31 9.73
C THR A 152 16.39 -70.33 9.96
N GLN A 153 16.13 -71.58 10.37
CA GLN A 153 16.00 -72.78 9.51
C GLN A 153 16.02 -74.06 10.39
N PRO A 154 15.72 -75.27 9.86
CA PRO A 154 15.01 -75.60 8.63
C PRO A 154 13.86 -76.62 8.81
N ALA A 155 13.02 -76.68 7.79
CA ALA A 155 11.97 -77.68 7.62
C ALA A 155 12.52 -79.09 7.37
N THR A 156 11.78 -80.12 7.80
CA THR A 156 11.52 -81.30 6.95
C THR A 156 10.33 -82.12 7.47
N ASN A 157 9.47 -82.48 6.51
CA ASN A 157 8.61 -83.68 6.46
C ASN A 157 7.39 -83.71 7.39
N ALA A 158 6.21 -84.18 6.99
CA ALA A 158 5.61 -84.59 5.72
C ALA A 158 4.11 -84.82 6.03
N LYS A 159 3.25 -84.79 4.99
CA LYS A 159 1.99 -85.56 4.78
C LYS A 159 1.23 -86.03 6.05
N THR A 160 -0.07 -85.80 6.23
CA THR A 160 -1.20 -86.05 5.32
C THR A 160 -2.49 -85.56 6.01
N ALA A 161 -3.46 -85.06 5.24
CA ALA A 161 -4.84 -84.77 5.66
C ALA A 161 -5.65 -86.06 5.97
N PRO A 162 -6.95 -86.04 6.38
CA PRO A 162 -7.83 -84.93 6.77
C PRO A 162 -8.62 -85.18 8.09
N ALA A 163 -9.12 -84.13 8.76
CA ALA A 163 -10.28 -84.25 9.66
C ALA A 163 -11.11 -82.95 9.68
N GLN A 164 -12.41 -83.14 9.51
CA GLN A 164 -13.46 -82.13 9.41
C GLN A 164 -13.73 -81.37 10.72
N ASN A 165 -14.30 -80.17 10.54
CA ASN A 165 -15.18 -79.43 11.44
C ASN A 165 -14.60 -78.88 12.75
N ALA A 166 -14.47 -77.55 12.80
CA ALA A 166 -15.55 -76.73 13.35
C ALA A 166 -15.35 -75.27 12.91
N ALA A 167 -16.34 -74.73 12.19
CA ALA A 167 -16.50 -73.30 12.09
C ALA A 167 -16.77 -72.76 13.50
N SER A 168 -15.78 -72.11 14.11
CA SER A 168 -16.02 -71.26 15.26
C SER A 168 -16.63 -69.96 14.75
N THR A 169 -17.95 -69.93 14.61
CA THR A 169 -18.71 -68.67 14.62
C THR A 169 -18.47 -68.00 15.97
N GLN A 170 -17.55 -67.04 16.00
CA GLN A 170 -17.51 -66.02 17.05
C GLN A 170 -18.89 -65.33 17.06
N PRO A 171 -19.58 -65.22 18.21
CA PRO A 171 -20.79 -64.43 18.29
C PRO A 171 -20.48 -62.99 17.83
N PRO A 172 -21.33 -62.35 17.02
CA PRO A 172 -21.15 -60.94 16.70
C PRO A 172 -21.13 -60.15 18.01
N THR A 173 -20.03 -59.43 18.25
CA THR A 173 -19.92 -58.51 19.38
C THR A 173 -21.09 -57.52 19.29
N PRO A 174 -21.87 -57.31 20.36
CA PRO A 174 -23.01 -56.41 20.31
C PRO A 174 -22.52 -55.02 19.91
N ILE A 175 -23.04 -54.55 18.78
CA ILE A 175 -22.69 -53.25 18.20
C ILE A 175 -23.41 -52.19 19.04
N ARG A 176 -22.68 -51.53 19.94
CA ARG A 176 -23.22 -50.50 20.84
C ARG A 176 -23.06 -49.12 20.21
N PRO A 177 -23.99 -48.19 20.46
CA PRO A 177 -23.85 -46.82 20.00
C PRO A 177 -22.65 -46.14 20.68
N THR A 178 -21.91 -45.36 19.89
CA THR A 178 -20.72 -44.63 20.35
C THR A 178 -20.85 -43.12 20.10
N LEU A 179 -20.07 -42.32 20.83
CA LEU A 179 -19.93 -40.89 20.58
C LEU A 179 -18.45 -40.53 20.42
N ARG A 180 -18.14 -39.76 19.38
CA ARG A 180 -16.80 -39.21 19.13
C ARG A 180 -16.93 -37.71 18.98
N LEU A 181 -16.14 -36.95 19.73
CA LEU A 181 -16.09 -35.50 19.67
C LEU A 181 -14.68 -35.04 19.38
N TYR A 182 -14.54 -34.16 18.39
CA TYR A 182 -13.29 -33.57 17.95
C TYR A 182 -13.39 -32.04 18.01
N THR A 183 -12.41 -31.37 18.60
CA THR A 183 -12.43 -29.92 18.75
C THR A 183 -11.05 -29.27 18.71
N ASP A 184 -10.99 -28.05 18.18
CA ASP A 184 -9.79 -27.20 18.21
C ASP A 184 -9.76 -26.24 19.41
N LEU A 185 -10.76 -26.33 20.30
CA LEU A 185 -10.90 -25.51 21.51
C LEU A 185 -9.93 -25.93 22.62
N VAL A 186 -8.64 -26.01 22.31
CA VAL A 186 -7.59 -26.47 23.23
C VAL A 186 -6.75 -25.27 23.71
N PRO A 187 -6.56 -25.06 25.02
CA PRO A 187 -7.13 -25.82 26.13
C PRO A 187 -8.64 -25.58 26.30
N GLY A 188 -9.38 -26.63 26.66
CA GLY A 188 -10.83 -26.60 26.85
C GLY A 188 -11.32 -27.76 27.71
N THR A 189 -12.58 -27.66 28.14
CA THR A 189 -13.25 -28.64 29.01
C THR A 189 -14.54 -29.15 28.39
N VAL A 190 -14.95 -30.34 28.82
CA VAL A 190 -16.20 -30.99 28.46
C VAL A 190 -16.96 -31.43 29.71
N SER A 191 -18.26 -31.16 29.77
CA SER A 191 -19.17 -31.68 30.80
C SER A 191 -20.25 -32.52 30.14
N ILE A 192 -20.53 -33.69 30.72
CA ILE A 192 -21.58 -34.62 30.29
C ILE A 192 -22.69 -34.58 31.36
N ASP A 193 -23.94 -34.43 30.94
CA ASP A 193 -25.14 -34.42 31.80
C ASP A 193 -25.05 -33.50 33.01
N GLU A 194 -24.59 -32.27 32.77
CA GLU A 194 -24.34 -31.23 33.80
C GLU A 194 -23.35 -31.65 34.90
N GLY A 195 -22.61 -32.74 34.70
CA GLY A 195 -21.53 -33.18 35.57
C GLY A 195 -20.34 -32.20 35.61
N PRO A 196 -19.36 -32.44 36.51
CA PRO A 196 -18.20 -31.58 36.64
C PRO A 196 -17.40 -31.53 35.31
N PRO A 197 -16.93 -30.33 34.89
CA PRO A 197 -16.10 -30.20 33.69
C PRO A 197 -14.83 -31.03 33.77
N GLN A 198 -14.51 -31.72 32.68
CA GLN A 198 -13.31 -32.53 32.51
C GLN A 198 -12.44 -31.91 31.42
N ASP A 199 -11.12 -31.92 31.59
CA ASP A 199 -10.22 -31.40 30.56
C ASP A 199 -10.25 -32.27 29.30
N LEU A 200 -10.34 -31.63 28.14
CA LEU A 200 -10.20 -32.31 26.86
C LEU A 200 -8.75 -32.68 26.61
N LYS A 201 -8.49 -33.95 26.28
CA LYS A 201 -7.16 -34.44 25.92
C LYS A 201 -7.03 -34.44 24.40
N ASP A 202 -6.02 -33.74 23.91
CA ASP A 202 -5.74 -33.62 22.46
C ASP A 202 -6.92 -33.13 21.61
N GLY A 203 -7.89 -32.45 22.23
CA GLY A 203 -9.11 -31.98 21.57
C GLY A 203 -10.12 -33.08 21.28
N GLU A 204 -10.02 -34.24 21.93
CA GLU A 204 -10.87 -35.39 21.67
C GLU A 204 -11.63 -35.87 22.90
N LEU A 205 -12.84 -36.39 22.68
CA LEU A 205 -13.60 -37.21 23.62
C LEU A 205 -14.20 -38.40 22.86
N VAL A 206 -13.94 -39.61 23.36
CA VAL A 206 -14.52 -40.85 22.82
C VAL A 206 -15.28 -41.57 23.93
N LEU A 207 -16.55 -41.87 23.68
CA LEU A 207 -17.42 -42.65 24.54
C LEU A 207 -17.81 -43.95 23.82
N ASP A 208 -17.15 -45.05 24.19
CA ASP A 208 -17.34 -46.37 23.57
C ASP A 208 -18.64 -47.07 24.00
N THR A 209 -19.34 -46.54 25.00
CA THR A 209 -20.65 -47.05 25.44
C THR A 209 -21.49 -45.90 25.96
N LEU A 210 -22.68 -45.75 25.39
CA LEU A 210 -23.68 -44.77 25.81
C LEU A 210 -24.82 -45.47 26.56
N GLN A 211 -25.28 -44.87 27.65
CA GLN A 211 -26.47 -45.35 28.35
C GLN A 211 -27.73 -45.02 27.53
N PRO A 212 -28.78 -45.85 27.55
CA PRO A 212 -30.05 -45.49 26.92
C PRO A 212 -30.71 -44.27 27.59
N GLY A 213 -31.34 -43.42 26.78
CA GLY A 213 -32.02 -42.21 27.23
C GLY A 213 -31.41 -40.92 26.68
N GLN A 214 -31.90 -39.80 27.21
CA GLN A 214 -31.48 -38.47 26.79
C GLN A 214 -30.25 -38.00 27.57
N HIS A 215 -29.27 -37.47 26.84
CA HIS A 215 -28.00 -36.97 27.36
C HIS A 215 -27.70 -35.57 26.81
N SER A 216 -26.79 -34.87 27.48
CA SER A 216 -26.29 -33.56 27.06
C SER A 216 -24.78 -33.47 27.19
N ILE A 217 -24.15 -32.75 26.26
CA ILE A 217 -22.73 -32.42 26.31
C ILE A 217 -22.57 -30.92 26.15
N LYS A 218 -21.70 -30.34 26.97
CA LYS A 218 -21.24 -28.96 26.82
C LYS A 218 -19.72 -28.94 26.74
N VAL A 219 -19.21 -28.26 25.71
CA VAL A 219 -17.78 -28.01 25.46
C VAL A 219 -17.51 -26.53 25.68
N THR A 220 -16.46 -26.20 26.41
CA THR A 220 -16.07 -24.82 26.70
C THR A 220 -14.57 -24.65 26.47
N GLY A 221 -14.17 -23.68 25.65
CA GLY A 221 -12.78 -23.30 25.46
C GLY A 221 -12.58 -21.79 25.47
N HIS A 222 -11.34 -21.36 25.22
CA HIS A 222 -11.02 -19.93 25.17
C HIS A 222 -11.61 -19.22 23.94
N SER A 223 -11.65 -19.89 22.79
CA SER A 223 -12.14 -19.34 21.52
C SER A 223 -13.66 -19.44 21.34
N GLY A 224 -14.36 -20.22 22.18
CA GLY A 224 -15.81 -20.32 22.15
C GLY A 224 -16.36 -21.53 22.91
N ASP A 225 -17.66 -21.76 22.77
CA ASP A 225 -18.41 -22.78 23.51
C ASP A 225 -19.50 -23.40 22.65
N ALA A 226 -19.82 -24.67 22.92
CA ALA A 226 -20.90 -25.42 22.27
C ALA A 226 -21.63 -26.31 23.26
N ALA A 227 -22.93 -26.51 23.05
CA ALA A 227 -23.76 -27.44 23.81
C ALA A 227 -24.76 -28.14 22.89
N PHE A 228 -25.02 -29.42 23.14
CA PHE A 228 -25.99 -30.21 22.38
C PHE A 228 -26.58 -31.33 23.23
N SER A 229 -27.76 -31.78 22.81
CA SER A 229 -28.45 -32.91 23.44
C SER A 229 -28.68 -34.01 22.43
N TYR A 230 -28.69 -35.26 22.89
CA TYR A 230 -28.93 -36.43 22.05
C TYR A 230 -29.67 -37.52 22.83
N ASP A 231 -30.39 -38.37 22.11
CA ASP A 231 -31.14 -39.51 22.64
C ASP A 231 -30.48 -40.81 22.15
N VAL A 232 -30.34 -41.78 23.04
CA VAL A 232 -29.63 -43.04 22.80
C VAL A 232 -30.60 -44.21 22.91
N SER A 233 -30.60 -45.07 21.89
CA SER A 233 -31.28 -46.36 21.90
C SER A 233 -30.27 -47.50 21.69
N GLU A 234 -30.54 -48.71 22.19
CA GLU A 234 -29.54 -49.78 22.30
C GLU A 234 -28.90 -50.24 20.97
N LYS A 235 -29.53 -49.96 19.82
CA LYS A 235 -29.14 -50.51 18.51
C LYS A 235 -29.30 -49.54 17.34
N ALA A 236 -29.44 -48.25 17.59
CA ALA A 236 -29.53 -47.24 16.55
C ALA A 236 -28.53 -46.11 16.82
N ALA A 237 -28.22 -45.31 15.80
CA ALA A 237 -27.35 -44.15 15.98
C ALA A 237 -27.97 -43.18 17.00
N PRO A 238 -27.16 -42.54 17.87
CA PRO A 238 -27.68 -41.52 18.78
C PRO A 238 -28.35 -40.41 17.99
N ARG A 239 -29.59 -40.06 18.34
CA ARG A 239 -30.38 -39.06 17.65
C ARG A 239 -30.15 -37.69 18.29
N VAL A 240 -29.70 -36.71 17.52
CA VAL A 240 -29.56 -35.33 18.02
C VAL A 240 -30.95 -34.74 18.34
N VAL A 241 -31.07 -34.07 19.48
CA VAL A 241 -32.31 -33.44 19.95
C VAL A 241 -32.18 -31.92 19.86
N GLY A 242 -32.87 -31.33 18.89
CA GLY A 242 -32.81 -29.89 18.61
C GLY A 242 -31.51 -29.46 17.92
N LEU A 243 -31.38 -28.17 17.64
CA LEU A 243 -30.14 -27.60 17.11
C LEU A 243 -29.10 -27.43 18.23
N PRO A 244 -27.81 -27.68 17.95
CA PRO A 244 -26.75 -27.38 18.90
C PRO A 244 -26.68 -25.87 19.17
N SER A 245 -26.46 -25.49 20.42
CA SER A 245 -26.14 -24.12 20.81
C SER A 245 -24.64 -23.91 20.69
N ALA A 246 -24.21 -22.79 20.12
CA ALA A 246 -22.79 -22.51 19.93
C ALA A 246 -22.52 -21.00 19.86
N SER A 247 -21.35 -20.61 20.36
CA SER A 247 -20.86 -19.23 20.43
C SER A 247 -19.40 -19.19 19.99
N ASN A 248 -19.13 -18.45 18.89
CA ASN A 248 -17.83 -18.36 18.20
C ASN A 248 -17.25 -19.71 17.71
N VAL A 249 -18.12 -20.70 17.52
CA VAL A 249 -17.76 -22.03 17.02
C VAL A 249 -18.82 -22.54 16.06
N MET A 250 -18.41 -23.41 15.16
CA MET A 250 -19.31 -24.23 14.36
C MET A 250 -19.34 -25.64 14.94
N ALA A 251 -20.54 -26.08 15.32
CA ALA A 251 -20.82 -27.44 15.76
C ALA A 251 -21.46 -28.20 14.60
N VAL A 252 -20.85 -29.31 14.20
CA VAL A 252 -21.38 -30.23 13.17
C VAL A 252 -21.51 -31.62 13.79
N LEU A 253 -22.75 -32.10 13.89
CA LEU A 253 -23.09 -33.38 14.50
C LEU A 253 -23.61 -34.32 13.42
N ILE A 254 -23.09 -35.54 13.36
CA ILE A 254 -23.44 -36.52 12.35
C ILE A 254 -23.76 -37.85 13.04
N SER A 255 -25.05 -38.21 13.02
CA SER A 255 -25.52 -39.53 13.45
C SER A 255 -25.39 -40.49 12.27
N GLU A 256 -24.52 -41.49 12.35
CA GLU A 256 -24.21 -42.45 11.28
C GLU A 256 -24.68 -43.86 11.64
N GLU A 257 -25.38 -44.51 10.72
CA GLU A 257 -25.80 -45.92 10.81
C GLU A 257 -25.90 -46.54 9.41
N ASP A 258 -25.29 -47.73 9.24
CA ASP A 258 -25.35 -48.54 8.01
C ASP A 258 -25.05 -47.76 6.71
N GLY A 259 -24.04 -46.89 6.75
CA GLY A 259 -23.62 -46.09 5.60
C GLY A 259 -24.61 -44.99 5.18
N LYS A 260 -25.52 -44.63 6.08
CA LYS A 260 -26.35 -43.44 6.01
C LYS A 260 -26.04 -42.55 7.20
N GLY A 261 -26.32 -41.26 7.05
CA GLY A 261 -26.12 -40.30 8.12
C GLY A 261 -27.18 -39.23 8.18
N HIS A 262 -27.24 -38.56 9.32
CA HIS A 262 -28.05 -37.37 9.52
C HIS A 262 -27.20 -36.28 10.16
N LEU A 263 -27.03 -35.17 9.44
CA LEU A 263 -26.20 -34.04 9.84
C LEU A 263 -27.06 -32.93 10.46
N VAL A 264 -26.66 -32.45 11.63
CA VAL A 264 -27.23 -31.28 12.30
C VAL A 264 -26.13 -30.29 12.62
N THR A 265 -26.37 -29.00 12.44
CA THR A 265 -25.39 -27.94 12.73
C THR A 265 -26.05 -26.65 13.21
N ASN A 266 -25.31 -25.82 13.94
CA ASN A 266 -25.73 -24.45 14.29
C ASN A 266 -25.57 -23.46 13.11
N ALA A 267 -24.90 -23.87 12.02
CA ALA A 267 -24.79 -23.07 10.80
C ALA A 267 -26.07 -23.21 9.97
N GLU A 268 -27.12 -22.47 10.35
CA GLU A 268 -28.39 -22.43 9.63
C GLU A 268 -28.18 -22.06 8.15
N HIS A 269 -29.00 -22.64 7.26
CA HIS A 269 -28.95 -22.43 5.81
C HIS A 269 -27.58 -22.66 5.17
N SER A 270 -26.77 -23.55 5.75
CA SER A 270 -25.47 -23.91 5.20
C SER A 270 -25.58 -24.94 4.08
N GLU A 271 -24.74 -24.80 3.06
CA GLU A 271 -24.59 -25.80 2.00
C GLU A 271 -23.56 -26.85 2.43
N VAL A 272 -23.92 -28.13 2.29
CA VAL A 272 -23.04 -29.27 2.57
C VAL A 272 -22.60 -29.91 1.27
N SER A 273 -21.32 -30.24 1.18
CA SER A 273 -20.77 -31.10 0.14
C SER A 273 -20.04 -32.30 0.73
N LEU A 274 -20.19 -33.45 0.07
CA LEU A 274 -19.59 -34.73 0.41
C LEU A 274 -18.60 -35.09 -0.70
N ASP A 275 -17.33 -35.27 -0.35
CA ASP A 275 -16.23 -35.58 -1.28
C ASP A 275 -16.17 -34.62 -2.48
N GLY A 276 -16.45 -33.33 -2.22
CA GLY A 276 -16.48 -32.27 -3.23
C GLY A 276 -17.74 -32.23 -4.08
N LYS A 277 -18.73 -33.11 -3.86
CA LYS A 277 -20.03 -33.09 -4.53
C LYS A 277 -21.10 -32.46 -3.65
N PRO A 278 -22.01 -31.62 -4.17
CA PRO A 278 -23.12 -31.07 -3.39
C PRO A 278 -23.98 -32.18 -2.78
N ALA A 279 -24.21 -32.12 -1.47
CA ALA A 279 -25.07 -33.05 -0.73
C ALA A 279 -26.44 -32.44 -0.40
N GLY A 280 -26.51 -31.12 -0.20
CA GLY A 280 -27.75 -30.38 0.03
C GLY A 280 -27.57 -29.15 0.92
N GLU A 281 -28.66 -28.44 1.20
CA GLU A 281 -28.72 -27.36 2.20
C GLU A 281 -29.25 -27.93 3.53
N VAL A 282 -28.68 -27.49 4.65
CA VAL A 282 -29.16 -27.90 5.99
C VAL A 282 -30.47 -27.21 6.31
N GLY A 283 -31.53 -28.00 6.45
CA GLY A 283 -32.84 -27.53 6.89
C GLY A 283 -32.97 -27.44 8.43
N PRO A 284 -34.14 -27.01 8.95
CA PRO A 284 -34.38 -26.88 10.39
C PRO A 284 -34.29 -28.20 11.16
N ASP A 285 -34.57 -29.34 10.49
CA ASP A 285 -34.45 -30.67 11.06
C ASP A 285 -33.07 -31.31 10.83
N GLY A 286 -32.17 -30.65 10.09
CA GLY A 286 -30.89 -31.21 9.64
C GLY A 286 -30.87 -31.57 8.14
N LEU A 287 -29.87 -32.37 7.75
CA LEU A 287 -29.67 -32.87 6.39
C LEU A 287 -29.45 -34.39 6.39
N ALA A 288 -30.24 -35.11 5.61
CA ALA A 288 -30.02 -36.53 5.37
C ALA A 288 -28.84 -36.78 4.41
N LEU A 289 -27.97 -37.71 4.77
CA LEU A 289 -26.80 -38.14 3.99
C LEU A 289 -26.99 -39.62 3.59
N ASP A 290 -27.70 -39.86 2.49
CA ASP A 290 -28.14 -41.22 2.13
C ASP A 290 -27.07 -42.12 1.49
N ASN A 291 -25.93 -41.54 1.08
CA ASN A 291 -24.90 -42.21 0.28
C ASN A 291 -23.49 -42.08 0.87
N LEU A 292 -23.34 -42.27 2.18
CA LEU A 292 -22.00 -42.38 2.79
C LEU A 292 -21.37 -43.73 2.37
N GLY A 293 -22.07 -44.84 2.58
CA GLY A 293 -21.47 -46.15 2.33
C GLY A 293 -20.48 -46.53 3.43
N LYS A 294 -19.36 -47.19 3.08
CA LYS A 294 -18.45 -47.84 4.06
C LYS A 294 -17.00 -47.36 3.95
N SER A 295 -16.83 -46.07 3.69
CA SER A 295 -15.53 -45.41 3.54
C SER A 295 -15.48 -44.12 4.33
N ASP A 296 -14.30 -43.58 4.55
CA ASP A 296 -14.15 -42.24 5.11
C ASP A 296 -14.56 -41.19 4.07
N HIS A 297 -15.08 -40.06 4.54
CA HIS A 297 -15.57 -38.98 3.70
C HIS A 297 -15.05 -37.61 4.13
N ASP A 298 -14.85 -36.75 3.14
CA ASP A 298 -14.66 -35.33 3.35
C ASP A 298 -16.01 -34.61 3.33
N ILE A 299 -16.33 -33.94 4.43
CA ILE A 299 -17.53 -33.12 4.55
C ILE A 299 -17.11 -31.67 4.60
N GLN A 300 -17.65 -30.86 3.70
CA GLN A 300 -17.47 -29.41 3.74
C GLN A 300 -18.82 -28.75 3.98
N VAL A 301 -18.89 -27.93 5.04
CA VAL A 301 -20.03 -27.08 5.37
C VAL A 301 -19.67 -25.65 5.01
N THR A 302 -20.53 -25.00 4.23
CA THR A 302 -20.32 -23.65 3.69
C THR A 302 -21.45 -22.73 4.16
N GLN A 303 -21.09 -21.65 4.86
CA GLN A 303 -22.02 -20.61 5.27
C GLN A 303 -21.55 -19.27 4.70
N ALA A 304 -22.31 -18.72 3.75
CA ALA A 304 -21.91 -17.53 2.99
C ALA A 304 -20.51 -17.65 2.35
N LYS A 305 -19.52 -16.87 2.81
CA LYS A 305 -18.12 -16.93 2.32
C LYS A 305 -17.25 -17.92 3.13
N ASP A 306 -17.71 -18.37 4.28
CA ASP A 306 -16.97 -19.26 5.17
C ASP A 306 -17.17 -20.73 4.78
N ARG A 307 -16.09 -21.51 4.85
CA ARG A 307 -16.03 -22.92 4.46
C ARG A 307 -15.20 -23.69 5.47
N GLN A 308 -15.81 -24.65 6.14
CA GLN A 308 -15.07 -25.57 7.01
C GLN A 308 -15.17 -27.00 6.51
N ARG A 309 -14.05 -27.72 6.62
CA ARG A 309 -13.92 -29.12 6.21
C ARG A 309 -13.73 -30.04 7.42
N PHE A 310 -14.34 -31.20 7.36
CA PHE A 310 -14.34 -32.25 8.37
C PHE A 310 -14.06 -33.59 7.68
N VAL A 311 -13.39 -34.49 8.38
CA VAL A 311 -13.16 -35.85 7.89
C VAL A 311 -14.02 -36.78 8.74
N LEU A 312 -15.08 -37.32 8.13
CA LEU A 312 -15.95 -38.32 8.74
C LEU A 312 -15.35 -39.71 8.50
N THR A 313 -14.92 -40.36 9.58
CA THR A 313 -14.41 -41.74 9.52
C THR A 313 -15.57 -42.73 9.62
N TYR A 314 -15.66 -43.66 8.68
CA TYR A 314 -16.69 -44.69 8.72
C TYR A 314 -16.53 -45.59 9.94
N THR A 315 -17.66 -45.92 10.59
CA THR A 315 -17.67 -46.89 11.69
C THR A 315 -18.71 -47.97 11.48
N PRO A 316 -18.38 -49.27 11.71
CA PRO A 316 -19.38 -50.34 11.65
C PRO A 316 -20.44 -50.27 12.76
N ALA A 317 -20.20 -49.48 13.81
CA ALA A 317 -21.13 -49.28 14.91
C ALA A 317 -21.94 -48.00 14.73
N PRO A 318 -23.22 -47.95 15.14
CA PRO A 318 -23.96 -46.70 15.13
C PRO A 318 -23.20 -45.66 15.95
N ALA A 319 -22.98 -44.48 15.37
CA ALA A 319 -22.11 -43.49 15.98
C ALA A 319 -22.71 -42.09 15.86
N LEU A 320 -22.45 -41.26 16.87
CA LEU A 320 -22.60 -39.82 16.79
C LEU A 320 -21.21 -39.20 16.75
N THR A 321 -20.83 -38.65 15.60
CA THR A 321 -19.58 -37.91 15.45
C THR A 321 -19.86 -36.42 15.52
N VAL A 322 -19.13 -35.72 16.39
CA VAL A 322 -19.31 -34.31 16.70
C VAL A 322 -18.02 -33.56 16.42
N TYR A 323 -18.10 -32.52 15.60
CA TYR A 323 -17.01 -31.58 15.39
C TYR A 323 -17.38 -30.23 16.00
N VAL A 324 -16.53 -29.69 16.85
CA VAL A 324 -16.66 -28.33 17.39
C VAL A 324 -15.41 -27.56 16.99
N LYS A 325 -15.52 -26.73 15.95
CA LYS A 325 -14.39 -25.95 15.44
C LYS A 325 -14.58 -24.46 15.70
N SER A 326 -13.49 -23.77 15.95
CA SER A 326 -13.46 -22.32 16.11
C SER A 326 -13.99 -21.66 14.84
N ASP A 327 -14.98 -20.79 15.01
CA ASP A 327 -15.60 -20.00 13.94
C ASP A 327 -15.84 -18.59 14.51
N PRO A 328 -14.75 -17.80 14.62
CA PRO A 328 -14.84 -16.49 15.25
C PRO A 328 -15.78 -15.61 14.44
N ASN A 329 -16.82 -15.07 15.10
CA ASN A 329 -17.70 -14.08 14.50
C ASN A 329 -16.99 -12.72 14.39
N ALA A 330 -15.95 -12.68 13.56
CA ALA A 330 -14.98 -11.62 13.44
C ALA A 330 -14.56 -11.44 11.97
N GLY A 331 -14.14 -10.21 11.65
CA GLY A 331 -13.47 -9.86 10.40
C GLY A 331 -12.13 -9.21 10.69
N THR A 332 -11.44 -8.77 9.63
CA THR A 332 -10.16 -8.05 9.75
C THR A 332 -10.27 -6.68 9.13
N VAL A 333 -9.90 -5.65 9.88
CA VAL A 333 -9.70 -4.30 9.33
C VAL A 333 -8.23 -4.15 8.94
N VAL A 334 -7.97 -3.75 7.70
CA VAL A 334 -6.63 -3.42 7.20
C VAL A 334 -6.50 -1.90 7.20
N VAL A 335 -5.76 -1.36 8.16
CA VAL A 335 -5.49 0.07 8.25
C VAL A 335 -4.23 0.39 7.47
N MET A 336 -4.35 1.18 6.41
CA MET A 336 -3.26 1.57 5.53
C MET A 336 -2.91 3.04 5.78
N ALA A 337 -1.76 3.31 6.39
CA ALA A 337 -1.31 4.68 6.69
C ALA A 337 -0.18 5.16 5.76
N GLY A 338 0.40 4.25 4.97
CA GLY A 338 1.54 4.53 4.09
C GLY A 338 2.85 4.88 4.82
N GLN A 339 2.85 4.84 6.16
CA GLN A 339 4.00 5.15 7.01
C GLN A 339 4.15 4.06 8.08
N ASP A 340 5.39 3.76 8.45
CA ASP A 340 5.71 2.80 9.51
C ASP A 340 5.63 3.45 10.89
N GLY A 341 5.28 2.67 11.91
CA GLY A 341 5.26 3.11 13.30
C GLY A 341 4.20 4.17 13.61
N ALA A 342 3.12 4.23 12.83
CA ALA A 342 1.95 5.04 13.17
C ALA A 342 1.10 4.31 14.22
N ASP A 343 0.62 5.06 15.21
CA ASP A 343 -0.30 4.59 16.24
C ASP A 343 -1.70 4.49 15.67
N VAL A 344 -2.41 3.40 15.98
CA VAL A 344 -3.79 3.17 15.51
C VAL A 344 -4.70 3.03 16.71
N PHE A 345 -5.90 3.60 16.61
CA PHE A 345 -6.92 3.55 17.66
C PHE A 345 -8.21 2.97 17.08
N VAL A 346 -8.88 2.14 17.87
CA VAL A 346 -10.17 1.53 17.55
C VAL A 346 -11.15 1.98 18.64
N ASN A 347 -12.18 2.75 18.27
CA ASN A 347 -13.12 3.39 19.20
C ASN A 347 -12.39 4.15 20.32
N ASP A 348 -11.44 5.01 19.92
CA ASP A 348 -10.56 5.82 20.77
C ASP A 348 -9.63 5.04 21.72
N LYS A 349 -9.64 3.71 21.66
CA LYS A 349 -8.71 2.87 22.43
C LYS A 349 -7.46 2.57 21.60
N PRO A 350 -6.26 2.76 22.16
CA PRO A 350 -5.02 2.47 21.43
C PRO A 350 -4.95 0.98 21.10
N TYR A 351 -4.66 0.68 19.84
CA TYR A 351 -4.37 -0.68 19.41
C TYR A 351 -2.90 -1.01 19.70
N ARG A 352 -2.67 -2.21 20.24
CA ARG A 352 -1.34 -2.68 20.67
C ARG A 352 -0.27 -2.56 19.58
N ARG A 353 -0.62 -2.80 18.32
CA ARG A 353 0.33 -2.84 17.21
C ARG A 353 0.27 -1.54 16.43
N LYS A 354 1.44 -1.00 16.12
CA LYS A 354 1.61 0.10 15.17
C LYS A 354 1.62 -0.43 13.74
N THR A 355 1.56 0.47 12.77
CA THR A 355 1.77 0.12 11.36
C THR A 355 3.19 -0.42 11.11
N ASP A 356 3.29 -1.46 10.29
CA ASP A 356 4.53 -2.03 9.77
C ASP A 356 4.38 -2.17 8.26
N ARG A 357 5.41 -1.76 7.50
CA ARG A 357 5.35 -1.65 6.03
C ARG A 357 4.11 -0.87 5.55
N GLY A 358 3.81 0.23 6.22
CA GLY A 358 2.74 1.16 5.91
C GLY A 358 1.33 0.74 6.34
N GLN A 359 1.16 -0.42 6.98
CA GLN A 359 -0.16 -0.93 7.32
C GLN A 359 -0.23 -1.74 8.63
N VAL A 360 -1.43 -1.96 9.16
CA VAL A 360 -1.68 -2.91 10.25
C VAL A 360 -3.00 -3.65 10.02
N ARG A 361 -3.03 -4.94 10.38
CA ARG A 361 -4.21 -5.80 10.26
C ARG A 361 -4.77 -6.06 11.66
N ILE A 362 -6.02 -5.71 11.86
CA ILE A 362 -6.70 -5.68 13.16
C ILE A 362 -7.89 -6.64 13.10
N PRO A 363 -7.80 -7.81 13.76
CA PRO A 363 -8.97 -8.68 13.91
C PRO A 363 -9.96 -8.04 14.88
N LEU A 364 -11.21 -7.86 14.44
CA LEU A 364 -12.29 -7.25 15.22
C LEU A 364 -13.54 -8.12 15.11
N LYS A 365 -14.36 -8.14 16.17
CA LYS A 365 -15.68 -8.80 16.12
C LYS A 365 -16.56 -8.11 15.06
N VAL A 366 -17.59 -8.78 14.59
CA VAL A 366 -18.58 -8.17 13.70
C VAL A 366 -19.23 -6.96 14.39
N GLY A 367 -19.33 -5.84 13.68
CA GLY A 367 -19.86 -4.58 14.20
C GLY A 367 -19.29 -3.35 13.50
N GLN A 368 -19.70 -2.16 13.93
CA GLN A 368 -19.16 -0.89 13.46
C GLN A 368 -18.07 -0.36 14.39
N TYR A 369 -16.99 0.17 13.81
CA TYR A 369 -15.84 0.70 14.54
C TYR A 369 -15.37 2.01 13.94
N MET A 370 -14.96 2.95 14.80
CA MET A 370 -14.24 4.16 14.41
C MET A 370 -12.74 3.90 14.49
N ILE A 371 -12.03 4.16 13.41
CA ILE A 371 -10.58 4.00 13.29
C ILE A 371 -9.93 5.37 13.22
N ARG A 372 -8.86 5.57 14.00
CA ARG A 372 -8.00 6.75 13.96
C ARG A 372 -6.54 6.34 13.83
N VAL A 373 -5.77 7.18 13.16
CA VAL A 373 -4.31 7.01 13.04
C VAL A 373 -3.63 8.28 13.54
N HIS A 374 -2.53 8.11 14.26
CA HIS A 374 -1.68 9.19 14.75
C HIS A 374 -0.22 8.88 14.47
N LYS A 375 0.57 9.90 14.13
CA LYS A 375 2.02 9.77 14.07
C LYS A 375 2.68 11.11 14.39
N ALA A 376 3.63 11.10 15.33
CA ALA A 376 4.40 12.29 15.66
C ALA A 376 5.09 12.89 14.43
N GLY A 377 5.00 14.22 14.27
CA GLY A 377 5.51 14.95 13.10
C GLY A 377 4.57 14.95 11.89
N PHE A 378 3.37 14.38 12.03
CA PHE A 378 2.33 14.39 11.00
C PHE A 378 1.04 15.03 11.55
N ILE A 379 0.23 15.55 10.65
CA ILE A 379 -1.12 16.05 10.92
C ILE A 379 -2.04 14.83 11.03
N ASP A 380 -2.84 14.76 12.10
CA ASP A 380 -3.81 13.68 12.31
C ASP A 380 -4.91 13.74 11.23
N PRO A 381 -5.09 12.68 10.43
CA PRO A 381 -6.16 12.61 9.45
C PRO A 381 -7.53 12.45 10.15
N PRO A 382 -8.63 12.79 9.47
CA PRO A 382 -9.98 12.56 9.99
C PRO A 382 -10.21 11.08 10.37
N PRO A 383 -10.95 10.79 11.46
CA PRO A 383 -11.37 9.43 11.78
C PRO A 383 -12.26 8.82 10.68
N GLU A 384 -12.17 7.51 10.48
CA GLU A 384 -12.99 6.76 9.52
C GLU A 384 -13.82 5.70 10.23
N THR A 385 -15.08 5.53 9.83
CA THR A 385 -15.95 4.47 10.36
C THR A 385 -15.97 3.27 9.42
N VAL A 386 -15.79 2.07 9.96
CA VAL A 386 -15.75 0.82 9.20
C VAL A 386 -16.74 -0.20 9.75
N GLU A 387 -17.48 -0.85 8.85
CA GLU A 387 -18.30 -2.03 9.17
C GLU A 387 -17.45 -3.29 9.00
N VAL A 388 -17.37 -4.09 10.06
CA VAL A 388 -16.66 -5.38 10.09
C VAL A 388 -17.69 -6.49 9.95
N LYS A 389 -17.50 -7.34 8.95
CA LYS A 389 -18.34 -8.51 8.65
C LYS A 389 -17.58 -9.80 8.88
N LYS A 390 -18.32 -10.89 9.16
CA LYS A 390 -17.74 -12.21 9.46
C LYS A 390 -16.89 -12.68 8.28
N ALA A 391 -15.67 -13.13 8.58
CA ALA A 391 -14.72 -13.68 7.60
C ALA A 391 -14.40 -12.72 6.43
N GLU A 392 -14.59 -11.41 6.62
CA GLU A 392 -14.30 -10.39 5.61
C GLU A 392 -13.09 -9.54 6.01
N GLU A 393 -12.36 -9.07 5.00
CA GLU A 393 -11.30 -8.08 5.14
C GLU A 393 -11.77 -6.74 4.59
N THR A 394 -11.78 -5.71 5.44
CA THR A 394 -12.16 -4.36 5.04
C THR A 394 -10.95 -3.44 5.16
N ALA A 395 -10.59 -2.74 4.09
CA ALA A 395 -9.46 -1.81 4.08
C ALA A 395 -9.91 -0.37 4.35
N VAL A 396 -9.14 0.36 5.14
CA VAL A 396 -9.33 1.79 5.42
C VAL A 396 -8.00 2.50 5.21
N GLU A 397 -8.00 3.56 4.40
CA GLU A 397 -6.79 4.31 4.03
C GLU A 397 -6.73 5.65 4.77
N PHE A 398 -5.56 5.98 5.31
CA PHE A 398 -5.25 7.25 5.95
C PHE A 398 -4.02 7.86 5.30
N ARG A 399 -4.11 9.14 4.92
CA ARG A 399 -2.98 9.90 4.38
C ARG A 399 -2.37 10.76 5.48
N LEU A 400 -1.15 10.41 5.88
CA LEU A 400 -0.39 11.19 6.86
C LEU A 400 0.41 12.29 6.15
N LEU A 401 0.06 13.55 6.43
CA LEU A 401 0.77 14.73 5.92
C LEU A 401 1.77 15.24 6.97
N PRO A 402 3.05 15.50 6.63
CA PRO A 402 4.01 15.98 7.61
C PRO A 402 3.65 17.39 8.10
N VAL A 403 3.86 17.67 9.38
CA VAL A 403 3.73 19.01 9.94
C VAL A 403 4.87 19.88 9.38
N PRO A 404 4.57 21.04 8.76
CA PRO A 404 5.61 21.95 8.29
C PRO A 404 6.52 22.38 9.43
N GLN A 405 7.82 22.18 9.27
CA GLN A 405 8.84 22.64 10.21
C GLN A 405 9.47 23.92 9.67
N ILE A 406 9.07 25.07 10.22
CA ILE A 406 9.54 26.40 9.81
C ILE A 406 9.87 27.24 11.04
N ALA A 407 10.74 28.24 10.86
CA ALA A 407 11.15 29.24 11.82
C ALA A 407 10.98 30.65 11.20
N THR A 408 10.97 31.67 12.04
CA THR A 408 10.81 33.07 11.65
C THR A 408 12.08 33.88 11.92
N LEU A 409 12.56 34.62 10.92
CA LEU A 409 13.57 35.66 11.08
C LEU A 409 12.90 37.04 11.02
N GLN A 410 13.08 37.85 12.06
CA GLN A 410 12.61 39.23 12.09
C GLN A 410 13.79 40.19 12.00
N ILE A 411 13.72 41.15 11.10
CA ILE A 411 14.66 42.25 10.98
C ILE A 411 13.97 43.50 11.50
N ARG A 412 14.56 44.16 12.50
CA ARG A 412 13.98 45.37 13.11
C ARG A 412 14.98 46.52 13.09
N GLY A 413 14.59 47.65 12.50
CA GLY A 413 15.38 48.88 12.47
C GLY A 413 16.58 48.88 11.51
N ALA A 414 16.52 48.06 10.46
CA ALA A 414 17.47 48.16 9.35
C ALA A 414 17.21 49.43 8.54
N LEU A 415 18.13 49.82 7.66
CA LEU A 415 17.85 50.91 6.73
C LEU A 415 16.85 50.46 5.65
N PRO A 416 15.99 51.35 5.12
CA PRO A 416 15.06 51.00 4.04
C PRO A 416 15.77 50.47 2.80
N ALA A 417 15.13 49.52 2.11
CA ALA A 417 15.66 48.83 0.93
C ALA A 417 16.98 48.06 1.18
N THR A 418 17.19 47.59 2.41
CA THR A 418 18.26 46.62 2.72
C THR A 418 17.79 45.24 2.29
N MET A 419 18.60 44.55 1.48
CA MET A 419 18.32 43.21 1.02
C MET A 419 18.79 42.18 2.05
N ILE A 420 17.91 41.26 2.41
CA ILE A 420 18.15 40.19 3.39
C ILE A 420 18.24 38.87 2.65
N TYR A 421 19.39 38.22 2.74
CA TYR A 421 19.64 36.90 2.17
C TYR A 421 19.72 35.87 3.29
N VAL A 422 19.19 34.68 3.03
CA VAL A 422 19.37 33.50 3.88
C VAL A 422 20.00 32.42 2.99
N ASP A 423 21.19 31.95 3.34
CA ASP A 423 22.00 31.01 2.55
C ASP A 423 22.18 31.45 1.09
N ASP A 424 22.53 32.73 0.90
CA ASP A 424 22.72 33.39 -0.39
C ASP A 424 21.45 33.49 -1.28
N GLU A 425 20.29 33.06 -0.81
CA GLU A 425 18.99 33.30 -1.45
C GLU A 425 18.32 34.56 -0.89
N LEU A 426 17.82 35.44 -1.77
CA LEU A 426 17.14 36.68 -1.35
C LEU A 426 15.81 36.31 -0.67
N ALA A 427 15.76 36.46 0.66
CA ALA A 427 14.60 36.12 1.46
C ALA A 427 13.61 37.28 1.61
N ALA A 428 14.10 38.52 1.74
CA ALA A 428 13.26 39.72 1.86
C ALA A 428 14.03 41.01 1.56
N VAL A 429 13.28 42.12 1.42
CA VAL A 429 13.82 43.49 1.36
C VAL A 429 13.09 44.33 2.42
N THR A 430 13.83 45.09 3.22
CA THR A 430 13.25 45.88 4.33
C THR A 430 12.36 47.01 3.81
N GLY A 431 11.21 47.20 4.46
CA GLY A 431 10.24 48.24 4.13
C GLY A 431 10.72 49.66 4.48
N PRO A 432 9.89 50.69 4.19
CA PRO A 432 10.19 52.09 4.52
C PRO A 432 10.42 52.36 6.01
N ASP A 433 9.86 51.51 6.87
CA ASP A 433 10.01 51.53 8.33
C ASP A 433 11.26 50.77 8.83
N GLY A 434 12.02 50.16 7.91
CA GLY A 434 13.24 49.43 8.23
C GLY A 434 13.01 48.01 8.78
N ASN A 435 11.78 47.49 8.72
CA ASN A 435 11.43 46.19 9.26
C ASN A 435 11.07 45.18 8.16
N THR A 436 11.24 43.89 8.44
CA THR A 436 10.68 42.78 7.64
C THR A 436 10.66 41.48 8.43
N ASP A 437 9.69 40.61 8.12
CA ASP A 437 9.56 39.29 8.73
C ASP A 437 9.64 38.20 7.64
N ILE A 438 10.38 37.13 7.92
CA ILE A 438 10.60 35.99 7.02
C ILE A 438 10.15 34.73 7.76
N SER A 439 8.96 34.23 7.46
CA SER A 439 8.29 33.17 8.24
C SER A 439 8.45 31.75 7.69
N ASN A 440 9.41 31.53 6.78
CA ASN A 440 9.61 30.25 6.08
C ASN A 440 11.07 29.76 6.14
N VAL A 441 11.82 30.19 7.16
CA VAL A 441 13.20 29.73 7.36
C VAL A 441 13.16 28.27 7.80
N LYS A 442 13.92 27.39 7.15
CA LYS A 442 13.99 25.97 7.56
C LYS A 442 14.72 25.85 8.91
N PRO A 443 14.48 24.80 9.70
CA PRO A 443 15.33 24.51 10.86
C PRO A 443 16.72 24.08 10.40
N GLY A 444 17.76 24.56 11.09
CA GLY A 444 19.16 24.29 10.77
C GLY A 444 20.07 25.48 11.03
N GLU A 445 21.35 25.29 10.73
CA GLU A 445 22.33 26.39 10.69
C GLU A 445 22.16 27.14 9.36
N HIS A 446 21.94 28.45 9.45
CA HIS A 446 21.72 29.31 8.29
C HIS A 446 22.63 30.54 8.36
N ILE A 447 23.09 31.01 7.20
CA ILE A 447 23.83 32.27 7.07
C ILE A 447 22.85 33.35 6.65
N VAL A 448 22.60 34.32 7.53
CA VAL A 448 21.83 35.52 7.24
C VAL A 448 22.77 36.63 6.79
N GLU A 449 22.53 37.22 5.63
CA GLU A 449 23.34 38.32 5.11
C GLU A 449 22.51 39.56 4.78
N LEU A 450 22.95 40.71 5.28
CA LEU A 450 22.39 42.01 4.98
C LEU A 450 23.26 42.69 3.93
N ARG A 451 22.69 43.02 2.77
CA ARG A 451 23.35 43.73 1.66
C ARG A 451 22.63 45.04 1.33
N ARG A 452 23.42 46.06 0.99
CA ARG A 452 22.91 47.34 0.49
C ARG A 452 23.94 48.01 -0.41
N GLU A 453 23.49 48.77 -1.40
CA GLU A 453 24.38 49.56 -2.25
C GLU A 453 25.21 50.57 -1.42
N GLN A 454 26.49 50.70 -1.75
CA GLN A 454 27.45 51.61 -1.09
C GLN A 454 27.70 51.35 0.41
N ALA A 455 27.32 50.18 0.91
CA ALA A 455 27.60 49.74 2.28
C ALA A 455 28.28 48.36 2.29
N LEU A 456 29.10 48.11 3.31
CA LEU A 456 29.69 46.79 3.54
C LEU A 456 28.60 45.82 3.99
N SER A 457 28.53 44.65 3.34
CA SER A 457 27.59 43.58 3.71
C SER A 457 27.95 42.98 5.07
N LYS A 458 26.96 42.56 5.84
CA LYS A 458 27.16 41.91 7.14
C LYS A 458 26.53 40.53 7.15
N LYS A 459 27.30 39.50 7.54
CA LYS A 459 26.88 38.10 7.59
C LYS A 459 26.77 37.62 9.04
N PHE A 460 25.78 36.78 9.31
CA PHE A 460 25.49 36.18 10.61
C PHE A 460 25.22 34.70 10.44
N GLN A 461 25.92 33.86 11.21
CA GLN A 461 25.48 32.48 11.38
C GLN A 461 24.43 32.41 12.49
N ARG A 462 23.30 31.76 12.21
CA ARG A 462 22.19 31.58 13.16
C ARG A 462 21.64 30.16 13.05
N SER A 463 21.39 29.56 14.22
CA SER A 463 20.73 28.26 14.35
C SER A 463 19.23 28.48 14.52
N PHE A 464 18.42 27.97 13.59
CA PHE A 464 16.97 28.05 13.64
C PHE A 464 16.39 26.69 14.05
N LYS A 465 15.46 26.67 15.01
CA LYS A 465 14.65 25.50 15.33
C LYS A 465 13.20 25.72 14.92
N THR A 466 12.46 24.63 14.75
CA THR A 466 11.02 24.70 14.43
C THR A 466 10.28 25.59 15.44
N GLY A 467 9.57 26.60 14.94
CA GLY A 467 8.82 27.56 15.73
C GLY A 467 9.65 28.71 16.33
N ASP A 468 10.97 28.73 16.14
CA ASP A 468 11.80 29.82 16.65
C ASP A 468 11.46 31.15 15.97
N VAL A 469 11.59 32.24 16.73
CA VAL A 469 11.59 33.60 16.21
C VAL A 469 12.93 34.24 16.56
N ILE A 470 13.81 34.36 15.57
CA ILE A 470 15.12 35.01 15.72
C ILE A 470 14.99 36.47 15.28
N VAL A 471 15.40 37.40 16.15
CA VAL A 471 15.34 38.84 15.87
C VAL A 471 16.75 39.40 15.68
N LEU A 472 17.00 40.07 14.56
CA LEU A 472 18.18 40.91 14.34
C LEU A 472 17.78 42.38 14.42
N SER A 473 18.44 43.15 15.29
CA SER A 473 18.14 44.57 15.48
C SER A 473 19.37 45.39 15.93
N GLY A 474 19.22 46.72 15.97
CA GLY A 474 20.27 47.63 16.45
C GLY A 474 21.59 47.49 15.68
N ALA A 475 22.67 47.15 16.40
CA ALA A 475 23.99 46.98 15.81
C ALA A 475 24.07 45.82 14.79
N ASP A 476 23.21 44.81 14.91
CA ASP A 476 23.17 43.70 13.96
C ASP A 476 22.64 44.14 12.59
N VAL A 477 21.81 45.18 12.52
CA VAL A 477 21.21 45.63 11.27
C VAL A 477 21.82 46.93 10.72
N THR A 478 22.86 47.44 11.40
CA THR A 478 23.58 48.65 10.99
C THR A 478 24.73 48.28 10.05
N LEU A 479 24.74 48.84 8.83
CA LEU A 479 25.79 48.62 7.83
C LEU A 479 26.72 49.84 7.72
N GLU A 480 28.03 49.60 7.64
CA GLU A 480 29.05 50.64 7.50
C GLU A 480 29.14 51.13 6.04
N LYS A 481 29.23 52.45 5.84
CA LYS A 481 29.36 53.04 4.51
C LYS A 481 30.79 52.89 3.99
N VAL A 482 30.93 52.55 2.71
CA VAL A 482 32.24 52.56 2.03
C VAL A 482 32.58 54.01 1.66
N VAL A 483 33.57 54.61 2.33
CA VAL A 483 34.15 55.91 1.95
C VAL A 483 35.37 55.64 1.05
N ALA A 484 35.26 55.97 -0.23
CA ALA A 484 36.37 55.83 -1.17
C ALA A 484 37.21 57.12 -1.19
N ASP A 485 38.41 57.07 -0.61
CA ASP A 485 39.45 58.09 -0.85
C ASP A 485 40.09 57.86 -2.23
N THR A 486 39.95 58.85 -3.11
CA THR A 486 40.47 58.83 -4.48
C THR A 486 41.91 59.35 -4.53
N LYS A 487 42.87 58.48 -4.86
CA LYS A 487 44.20 58.87 -5.35
C LYS A 487 44.52 58.08 -6.63
N PRO A 488 44.86 58.72 -7.76
CA PRO A 488 45.15 58.02 -9.01
C PRO A 488 46.56 57.41 -8.95
N ALA A 489 46.67 56.12 -9.27
CA ALA A 489 47.92 55.38 -9.42
C ALA A 489 48.25 55.14 -10.92
N PRO A 490 49.53 54.93 -11.29
CA PRO A 490 49.97 54.80 -12.69
C PRO A 490 49.46 53.49 -13.32
N PRO A 491 49.45 53.36 -14.67
CA PRO A 491 48.82 52.23 -15.33
C PRO A 491 49.58 50.92 -15.03
N PRO A 492 48.89 49.84 -14.65
CA PRO A 492 49.53 48.55 -14.44
C PRO A 492 49.87 47.89 -15.79
N PRO A 493 50.94 47.08 -15.86
CA PRO A 493 51.16 46.18 -16.99
C PRO A 493 49.98 45.20 -17.10
N PRO A 494 49.67 44.68 -18.32
CA PRO A 494 48.54 43.79 -18.50
C PRO A 494 48.71 42.57 -17.57
N PRO A 495 47.73 42.29 -16.69
CA PRO A 495 47.80 41.11 -15.84
C PRO A 495 47.78 39.85 -16.71
N PRO A 496 48.56 38.80 -16.40
CA PRO A 496 48.29 37.50 -16.99
C PRO A 496 46.84 37.14 -16.68
N ALA A 497 46.10 36.68 -17.68
CA ALA A 497 44.70 36.31 -17.53
C ALA A 497 44.56 35.27 -16.41
N VAL A 498 44.18 35.72 -15.21
CA VAL A 498 43.73 34.84 -14.15
C VAL A 498 42.37 34.33 -14.62
N LYS A 499 42.36 33.14 -15.23
CA LYS A 499 41.12 32.42 -15.44
C LYS A 499 40.49 32.27 -14.05
N PRO A 500 39.24 32.71 -13.83
CA PRO A 500 38.57 32.48 -12.56
C PRO A 500 38.64 30.99 -12.22
N ASN A 501 39.20 30.65 -11.06
CA ASN A 501 39.18 29.28 -10.54
C ASN A 501 37.76 29.01 -10.05
N TYR A 502 37.02 28.22 -10.80
CA TYR A 502 35.69 27.77 -10.43
C TYR A 502 35.82 26.38 -9.80
N ALA A 503 35.64 26.32 -8.48
CA ALA A 503 35.42 25.07 -7.77
C ALA A 503 34.03 25.14 -7.13
N MET A 504 33.21 24.12 -7.38
CA MET A 504 31.89 23.97 -6.78
C MET A 504 31.84 22.60 -6.14
N GLU A 505 31.41 22.56 -4.88
CA GLU A 505 31.18 21.32 -4.15
C GLU A 505 29.80 21.41 -3.51
N ILE A 506 29.00 20.37 -3.72
CA ILE A 506 27.73 20.17 -3.04
C ILE A 506 27.98 19.07 -2.02
N GLU A 507 28.22 19.46 -0.78
CA GLU A 507 28.46 18.54 0.34
C GLU A 507 27.18 17.80 0.73
N GLY A 508 27.34 16.52 1.09
CA GLY A 508 26.24 15.66 1.54
C GLY A 508 25.61 14.81 0.43
N SER A 509 24.47 14.20 0.75
CA SER A 509 23.67 13.38 -0.16
C SER A 509 22.36 14.09 -0.48
N GLN A 510 22.03 14.19 -1.77
CA GLN A 510 20.78 14.77 -2.27
C GLN A 510 19.95 13.66 -2.92
N VAL A 511 18.71 13.47 -2.45
CA VAL A 511 17.73 12.63 -3.14
C VAL A 511 17.05 13.47 -4.21
N ARG A 512 17.01 12.95 -5.43
CA ARG A 512 16.34 13.56 -6.58
C ARG A 512 15.25 12.62 -7.04
N HIS A 513 14.02 13.12 -7.04
CA HIS A 513 12.83 12.39 -7.49
C HIS A 513 12.53 12.76 -8.95
N GLY A 514 11.83 11.86 -9.65
CA GLY A 514 11.41 11.98 -11.04
C GLY A 514 11.01 13.38 -11.52
N GLY A 515 11.34 13.66 -12.79
CA GLY A 515 11.15 14.97 -13.42
C GLY A 515 11.79 15.13 -14.80
N GLY A 516 12.29 14.04 -15.41
CA GLY A 516 12.99 14.10 -16.69
C GLY A 516 14.41 14.64 -16.52
N PHE A 517 14.72 15.77 -17.16
CA PHE A 517 16.06 16.36 -17.14
C PHE A 517 16.27 17.25 -15.91
N VAL A 518 17.07 16.78 -14.95
CA VAL A 518 17.44 17.54 -13.75
C VAL A 518 18.81 18.16 -13.94
N HIS A 519 18.86 19.49 -14.12
CA HIS A 519 20.09 20.24 -14.42
C HIS A 519 20.88 20.59 -13.16
N TYR A 520 22.21 20.46 -13.21
CA TYR A 520 23.11 21.10 -12.25
C TYR A 520 23.56 22.46 -12.78
N HIS A 521 23.50 23.48 -11.92
CA HIS A 521 23.93 24.85 -12.27
C HIS A 521 25.43 24.97 -12.08
N VAL A 522 26.19 24.60 -13.11
CA VAL A 522 27.66 24.66 -13.13
C VAL A 522 28.14 25.75 -14.09
N PRO A 523 29.30 26.38 -13.83
CA PRO A 523 29.90 27.35 -14.75
C PRO A 523 30.13 26.72 -16.14
N ARG A 524 29.85 27.48 -17.20
CA ARG A 524 29.98 27.06 -18.61
C ARG A 524 31.42 27.17 -19.11
N VAL A 525 32.30 26.37 -18.51
CA VAL A 525 33.74 26.33 -18.83
C VAL A 525 34.22 24.89 -18.85
N ALA A 526 35.35 24.64 -19.51
CA ALA A 526 36.00 23.33 -19.45
C ALA A 526 36.33 22.95 -18.00
N GLY A 527 36.13 21.69 -17.65
CA GLY A 527 36.37 21.24 -16.30
C GLY A 527 36.05 19.78 -16.06
N HIS A 528 36.27 19.40 -14.82
CA HIS A 528 36.20 18.07 -14.28
C HIS A 528 34.99 17.97 -13.35
N TYR A 529 34.19 16.93 -13.54
CA TYR A 529 32.99 16.63 -12.76
C TYR A 529 33.19 15.30 -12.06
N SER A 530 32.99 15.25 -10.75
CA SER A 530 33.01 13.99 -10.01
C SER A 530 31.81 13.90 -9.08
N PHE A 531 31.16 12.75 -9.01
CA PHE A 531 30.07 12.50 -8.07
C PHE A 531 29.93 11.01 -7.78
N ALA A 532 29.30 10.67 -6.66
CA ALA A 532 28.79 9.33 -6.42
C ALA A 532 27.27 9.34 -6.61
N ALA A 533 26.70 8.34 -7.28
CA ALA A 533 25.25 8.22 -7.41
C ALA A 533 24.80 6.76 -7.32
N ARG A 534 23.59 6.56 -6.81
CA ARG A 534 22.90 5.26 -6.79
C ARG A 534 21.42 5.45 -7.07
N GLY A 535 20.79 4.44 -7.66
CA GLY A 535 19.34 4.40 -7.74
C GLY A 535 18.74 4.05 -6.37
N GLN A 536 17.56 4.57 -6.05
CA GLN A 536 16.72 4.01 -5.00
C GLN A 536 15.65 3.12 -5.64
N VAL A 537 15.50 1.91 -5.12
CA VAL A 537 14.50 0.94 -5.59
C VAL A 537 13.14 1.34 -5.02
N GLY A 538 12.39 2.15 -5.76
CA GLY A 538 11.01 2.55 -5.44
C GLY A 538 10.05 2.09 -6.53
N GLY A 539 9.14 1.15 -6.20
CA GLY A 539 8.10 0.65 -7.11
C GLY A 539 8.35 -0.75 -7.70
N PHE A 540 7.36 -1.29 -8.41
CA PHE A 540 7.27 -2.68 -8.93
C PHE A 540 8.40 -3.11 -9.91
N LEU A 541 9.39 -2.26 -10.21
CA LEU A 541 10.51 -2.54 -11.08
C LEU A 541 11.72 -3.00 -10.27
N LYS A 542 12.16 -4.25 -10.47
CA LYS A 542 13.30 -4.87 -9.76
C LYS A 542 14.67 -4.27 -10.09
N HIS A 543 14.78 -3.33 -11.04
CA HIS A 543 16.04 -2.71 -11.45
C HIS A 543 15.83 -1.25 -11.88
N SER A 544 16.43 -0.29 -11.17
CA SER A 544 16.54 1.11 -11.62
C SER A 544 17.87 1.31 -12.37
N LYS A 545 17.84 2.14 -13.42
CA LYS A 545 19.02 2.51 -14.22
C LYS A 545 19.55 3.84 -13.73
N LEU A 546 20.86 3.94 -13.52
CA LEU A 546 21.49 5.22 -13.26
C LEU A 546 21.76 5.92 -14.60
N GLN A 547 21.24 7.14 -14.76
CA GLN A 547 21.39 7.89 -16.00
C GLN A 547 21.78 9.34 -15.73
N TRP A 548 22.85 9.79 -16.38
CA TRP A 548 23.29 11.17 -16.36
C TRP A 548 23.63 11.63 -17.78
N TYR A 549 23.66 12.93 -17.99
CA TYR A 549 23.97 13.52 -19.28
C TYR A 549 24.98 14.65 -19.14
N ALA A 550 25.71 14.87 -20.22
CA ALA A 550 26.55 16.03 -20.43
C ALA A 550 26.33 16.55 -21.85
N GLY A 551 26.79 17.76 -22.11
CA GLY A 551 26.57 18.35 -23.42
C GLY A 551 25.08 18.53 -23.72
N PHE A 552 24.21 18.85 -22.75
CA PHE A 552 22.79 19.04 -23.02
C PHE A 552 22.50 20.45 -23.56
N GLN A 553 21.97 20.50 -24.78
CA GLN A 553 21.48 21.73 -25.41
C GLN A 553 19.96 21.83 -25.30
N ASP A 554 19.27 20.73 -25.62
CA ASP A 554 17.84 20.54 -25.51
C ASP A 554 17.51 19.04 -25.38
N SER A 555 16.22 18.69 -25.28
CA SER A 555 15.75 17.31 -25.11
C SER A 555 15.98 16.40 -26.32
N GLN A 556 16.43 16.95 -27.46
CA GLN A 556 16.75 16.24 -28.69
C GLN A 556 18.26 16.17 -28.96
N ASN A 557 19.09 16.90 -28.20
CA ASN A 557 20.53 17.07 -28.44
C ASN A 557 21.36 17.00 -27.15
N TYR A 558 21.83 15.81 -26.78
CA TYR A 558 22.62 15.58 -25.56
C TYR A 558 23.43 14.27 -25.61
N ILE A 559 24.43 14.15 -24.74
CA ILE A 559 25.18 12.90 -24.54
C ILE A 559 24.63 12.23 -23.28
N LEU A 560 24.14 11.00 -23.42
CA LEU A 560 23.55 10.20 -22.35
C LEU A 560 24.48 9.08 -21.93
N PHE A 561 24.72 9.01 -20.63
CA PHE A 561 25.44 7.93 -19.97
C PHE A 561 24.43 7.07 -19.20
N THR A 562 24.62 5.75 -19.20
CA THR A 562 23.69 4.83 -18.55
C THR A 562 24.43 3.64 -17.96
N VAL A 563 24.11 3.31 -16.70
CA VAL A 563 24.46 2.04 -16.05
C VAL A 563 23.17 1.25 -15.83
N ASP A 564 23.08 0.07 -16.46
CA ASP A 564 21.87 -0.76 -16.50
C ASP A 564 21.92 -2.03 -15.64
N GLY A 565 22.97 -2.15 -14.83
CA GLY A 565 23.24 -3.29 -13.95
C GLY A 565 24.20 -4.33 -14.52
N LYS A 566 24.37 -4.37 -15.85
CA LYS A 566 25.33 -5.26 -16.52
C LYS A 566 26.30 -4.53 -17.42
N HIS A 567 25.93 -3.36 -17.91
CA HIS A 567 26.73 -2.55 -18.80
C HIS A 567 26.72 -1.10 -18.38
N ALA A 568 27.83 -0.43 -18.69
CA ALA A 568 27.89 1.01 -18.79
C ALA A 568 27.93 1.38 -20.29
N SER A 569 27.11 2.36 -20.69
CA SER A 569 27.03 2.80 -22.08
C SER A 569 26.99 4.32 -22.24
N ILE A 570 27.47 4.79 -23.38
CA ILE A 570 27.39 6.17 -23.85
C ILE A 570 26.56 6.18 -25.13
N ARG A 571 25.52 7.03 -25.18
CA ARG A 571 24.72 7.29 -26.37
C ARG A 571 24.74 8.78 -26.67
N GLU A 572 24.96 9.13 -27.94
CA GLU A 572 24.75 10.47 -28.45
C GLU A 572 23.32 10.57 -28.99
N ILE A 573 22.58 11.57 -28.53
CA ILE A 573 21.26 11.92 -29.04
C ILE A 573 21.43 13.18 -29.88
N ARG A 574 21.11 13.09 -31.17
CA ARG A 574 21.17 14.19 -32.14
C ARG A 574 19.89 14.21 -32.94
N ASP A 575 19.18 15.34 -32.94
CA ASP A 575 17.85 15.48 -33.55
C ASP A 575 16.88 14.36 -33.12
N GLY A 576 16.96 13.96 -31.84
CA GLY A 576 16.16 12.88 -31.26
C GLY A 576 16.61 11.46 -31.61
N LYS A 577 17.54 11.30 -32.57
CA LYS A 577 18.08 10.00 -32.98
C LYS A 577 19.21 9.59 -32.06
N GLN A 578 19.19 8.31 -31.66
CA GLN A 578 20.20 7.75 -30.77
C GLN A 578 21.30 7.05 -31.56
N ARG A 579 22.55 7.33 -31.23
CA ARG A 579 23.75 6.63 -31.70
C ARG A 579 24.53 6.10 -30.50
N GLU A 580 24.76 4.80 -30.43
CA GLU A 580 25.64 4.22 -29.42
C GLU A 580 27.09 4.58 -29.74
N VAL A 581 27.79 5.19 -28.78
CA VAL A 581 29.20 5.56 -28.90
C VAL A 581 30.08 4.50 -28.25
N SER A 582 29.69 4.00 -27.08
CA SER A 582 30.41 2.97 -26.35
C SER A 582 29.47 2.15 -25.47
N ARG A 583 29.82 0.88 -25.27
CA ARG A 583 29.18 -0.02 -24.31
C ARG A 583 30.19 -1.02 -23.78
N ILE A 584 30.44 -0.98 -22.48
CA ILE A 584 31.38 -1.88 -21.79
C ILE A 584 30.64 -2.75 -20.76
N PRO A 585 31.12 -3.97 -20.47
CA PRO A 585 30.66 -4.74 -19.32
C PRO A 585 30.99 -3.97 -18.03
N PHE A 586 29.97 -3.73 -17.19
CA PHE A 586 30.12 -3.09 -15.90
C PHE A 586 28.96 -3.54 -15.00
N SER A 587 29.27 -4.33 -13.97
CA SER A 587 28.27 -4.87 -13.05
C SER A 587 28.17 -3.98 -11.83
N ALA A 588 27.00 -3.36 -11.63
CA ALA A 588 26.69 -2.59 -10.44
C ALA A 588 25.23 -2.81 -10.06
N GLU A 589 24.94 -3.16 -8.82
CA GLU A 589 23.54 -3.32 -8.38
C GLU A 589 22.81 -1.97 -8.37
N SER A 590 21.48 -1.97 -8.52
CA SER A 590 20.70 -0.72 -8.64
C SER A 590 20.82 0.20 -7.41
N ASN A 591 21.09 -0.36 -6.23
CA ASN A 591 21.29 0.36 -4.97
C ASN A 591 22.78 0.61 -4.63
N GLU A 592 23.69 0.17 -5.49
CA GLU A 592 25.13 0.31 -5.29
C GLU A 592 25.59 1.71 -5.69
N TRP A 593 26.56 2.25 -4.95
CA TRP A 593 27.16 3.54 -5.27
C TRP A 593 28.08 3.42 -6.47
N VAL A 594 27.75 4.11 -7.56
CA VAL A 594 28.64 4.29 -8.70
C VAL A 594 29.30 5.64 -8.59
N GLN A 595 30.63 5.66 -8.50
CA GLN A 595 31.40 6.89 -8.60
C GLN A 595 31.72 7.18 -10.06
N VAL A 596 31.38 8.39 -10.50
CA VAL A 596 31.53 8.87 -11.87
C VAL A 596 32.53 10.01 -11.89
N ASP A 597 33.32 10.02 -12.94
CA ASP A 597 34.30 11.04 -13.24
C ASP A 597 34.17 11.43 -14.72
N LEU A 598 33.94 12.72 -14.98
CA LEU A 598 33.70 13.28 -16.30
C LEU A 598 34.68 14.43 -16.55
N ILE A 599 35.37 14.40 -17.69
CA ILE A 599 36.18 15.53 -18.17
C ILE A 599 35.46 16.13 -19.37
N VAL A 600 35.00 17.37 -19.25
CA VAL A 600 34.32 18.09 -20.35
C VAL A 600 35.23 19.18 -20.88
N ARG A 601 35.55 19.07 -22.17
CA ARG A 601 36.31 20.03 -22.97
C ARG A 601 35.44 20.53 -24.13
N PRO A 602 35.83 21.59 -24.86
CA PRO A 602 35.02 22.10 -25.95
C PRO A 602 34.62 21.03 -26.96
N ASN A 603 35.56 20.22 -27.43
CA ASN A 603 35.33 19.23 -28.50
C ASN A 603 35.27 17.77 -28.00
N LEU A 604 35.33 17.53 -26.69
CA LEU A 604 35.51 16.18 -26.16
C LEU A 604 34.89 16.02 -24.77
N ILE A 605 34.27 14.85 -24.51
CA ILE A 605 33.87 14.39 -23.18
C ILE A 605 34.49 13.02 -22.93
N ASP A 606 35.33 12.92 -21.89
CA ASP A 606 35.79 11.63 -21.37
C ASP A 606 34.98 11.26 -20.13
N ALA A 607 34.65 9.98 -20.00
CA ALA A 607 33.98 9.46 -18.82
C ALA A 607 34.65 8.17 -18.34
N ARG A 608 34.76 8.05 -17.03
CA ARG A 608 35.15 6.83 -16.32
C ARG A 608 34.32 6.67 -15.07
N LEU A 609 34.25 5.44 -14.58
CA LEU A 609 33.40 5.08 -13.45
C LEU A 609 34.01 3.94 -12.65
N ARG A 610 33.56 3.79 -11.41
CA ARG A 610 33.92 2.67 -10.54
C ARG A 610 32.81 2.40 -9.52
N THR A 611 32.74 1.19 -9.01
CA THR A 611 32.03 0.91 -7.75
C THR A 611 32.99 1.11 -6.56
N PRO A 612 32.55 1.01 -5.30
CA PRO A 612 33.44 1.16 -4.14
C PRO A 612 34.54 0.10 -4.11
N ASP A 613 34.28 -1.07 -4.69
CA ASP A 613 35.15 -2.25 -4.64
C ASP A 613 35.97 -2.47 -5.92
N THR A 614 35.78 -1.64 -6.97
CA THR A 614 36.50 -1.75 -8.24
C THR A 614 37.49 -0.62 -8.51
N GLY A 615 38.43 -0.87 -9.43
CA GLY A 615 39.24 0.18 -10.04
C GLY A 615 38.41 1.07 -10.97
N TRP A 616 39.04 2.11 -11.51
CA TRP A 616 38.44 2.96 -12.54
C TRP A 616 38.36 2.21 -13.87
N ASP A 617 37.16 2.11 -14.43
CA ASP A 617 36.89 1.63 -15.77
C ASP A 617 36.56 2.80 -16.69
N ASP A 618 37.26 2.90 -17.82
CA ASP A 618 36.99 3.91 -18.83
C ASP A 618 35.79 3.47 -19.68
N ILE A 619 34.67 4.21 -19.57
CA ILE A 619 33.45 3.92 -20.33
C ILE A 619 33.58 4.44 -21.77
N GLY A 620 34.40 5.47 -22.00
CA GLY A 620 34.78 5.93 -23.34
C GLY A 620 34.78 7.45 -23.51
N THR A 621 35.10 7.87 -24.73
CA THR A 621 35.28 9.25 -25.14
C THR A 621 34.28 9.63 -26.23
N VAL A 622 33.69 10.83 -26.14
CA VAL A 622 32.83 11.41 -27.16
C VAL A 622 33.50 12.63 -27.76
N GLU A 623 33.82 12.56 -29.06
CA GLU A 623 34.40 13.68 -29.82
C GLU A 623 33.33 14.39 -30.67
N SER A 624 33.50 15.69 -30.87
CA SER A 624 32.66 16.48 -31.78
C SER A 624 33.45 17.53 -32.55
N ASP A 625 33.29 17.55 -33.87
CA ASP A 625 33.98 18.48 -34.78
C ASP A 625 33.28 19.85 -34.93
N GLY A 626 32.16 20.06 -34.23
CA GLY A 626 31.35 21.28 -34.41
C GLY A 626 30.48 21.67 -33.22
N ARG A 627 30.61 20.98 -32.09
CA ARG A 627 29.85 21.28 -30.86
C ARG A 627 30.81 21.64 -29.75
N ASP A 628 30.55 22.76 -29.07
CA ASP A 628 31.22 23.11 -27.83
C ASP A 628 30.45 22.53 -26.62
N PHE A 629 30.95 21.46 -26.01
CA PHE A 629 30.32 20.83 -24.85
C PHE A 629 30.38 21.70 -23.60
N THR A 630 31.29 22.67 -23.50
CA THR A 630 31.44 23.53 -22.30
C THR A 630 30.34 24.56 -22.14
N GLN A 631 29.63 24.87 -23.24
CA GLN A 631 28.50 25.79 -23.23
C GLN A 631 27.17 25.13 -22.82
N ASN A 632 27.19 23.82 -22.63
CA ASN A 632 26.00 22.99 -22.47
C ASN A 632 25.83 22.51 -21.02
N LYS A 633 24.64 22.02 -20.68
CA LYS A 633 24.30 21.62 -19.31
C LYS A 633 24.75 20.18 -19.01
N VAL A 634 25.01 19.92 -17.72
CA VAL A 634 25.26 18.59 -17.14
C VAL A 634 24.18 18.30 -16.11
N GLY A 635 23.77 17.05 -15.97
CA GLY A 635 22.76 16.68 -15.00
C GLY A 635 22.33 15.22 -15.07
N PHE A 636 21.18 14.91 -14.47
CA PHE A 636 20.64 13.57 -14.37
C PHE A 636 19.34 13.43 -15.15
N LEU A 637 19.17 12.29 -15.82
CA LEU A 637 17.90 11.93 -16.45
C LEU A 637 17.17 10.96 -15.54
N ILE A 638 16.07 11.40 -14.93
CA ILE A 638 15.29 10.60 -13.98
C ILE A 638 13.89 10.38 -14.56
N PRO A 639 13.66 9.25 -15.24
CA PRO A 639 12.39 8.98 -15.91
C PRO A 639 11.27 8.64 -14.91
N GLY A 640 10.05 9.11 -15.19
CA GLY A 640 8.85 8.70 -14.45
C GLY A 640 8.90 9.05 -12.97
N SER A 641 8.74 8.03 -12.12
CA SER A 641 8.76 8.12 -10.65
C SER A 641 10.06 7.61 -10.04
N ASP A 642 11.13 7.44 -10.83
CA ASP A 642 12.41 6.95 -10.34
C ASP A 642 13.05 7.94 -9.34
N GLU A 643 13.90 7.42 -8.47
CA GLU A 643 14.65 8.20 -7.48
C GLU A 643 16.13 7.86 -7.55
N ILE A 644 16.98 8.88 -7.47
CA ILE A 644 18.43 8.69 -7.32
C ILE A 644 18.93 9.45 -6.10
N THR A 645 19.92 8.89 -5.42
CA THR A 645 20.72 9.63 -4.45
C THR A 645 22.04 10.01 -5.09
N VAL A 646 22.36 11.30 -5.09
CA VAL A 646 23.65 11.84 -5.58
C VAL A 646 24.40 12.40 -4.39
N SER A 647 25.68 12.09 -4.27
CA SER A 647 26.54 12.59 -3.20
C SER A 647 27.86 13.11 -3.74
N ASN A 648 28.42 14.10 -3.03
CA ASN A 648 29.74 14.66 -3.30
C ASN A 648 29.88 15.15 -4.75
N PHE A 649 28.84 15.82 -5.26
CA PHE A 649 28.92 16.40 -6.60
C PHE A 649 29.92 17.55 -6.57
N ARG A 650 30.95 17.44 -7.38
CA ARG A 650 32.05 18.41 -7.47
C ARG A 650 32.29 18.80 -8.92
N PHE A 651 32.59 20.07 -9.11
CA PHE A 651 33.10 20.63 -10.35
C PHE A 651 34.39 21.41 -10.09
N SER A 652 35.40 21.19 -10.92
CA SER A 652 36.68 21.91 -10.88
C SER A 652 37.13 22.26 -12.29
N ASN A 653 37.54 23.50 -12.54
CA ASN A 653 38.10 23.92 -13.82
C ASN A 653 39.64 23.86 -13.90
N ARG A 654 40.29 23.15 -12.95
CA ARG A 654 41.74 22.93 -12.90
C ARG A 654 42.19 21.72 -13.69
#